data_AF-A0A2K3DZV9-F1
#
_entry.id   AF-A0A2K3DZV9-F1
#
_cell.length_a   1.000
_cell.length_b   1.000
_cell.length_c   1.000
_cell.angle_alpha   90.00
_cell.angle_beta   90.00
_cell.angle_gamma   90.00
#
_symmetry.space_group_name_H-M   'P 1'
#
loop_
_entity.id
_entity.type
_entity.pdbx_description
1 polymer ?
#
loop_
_entity_poly.entity_id
_entity_poly.type
_entity_poly.pdbx_seq_one_letter_code
_entity_poly.pdbx_strand_id
1 'polypeptide(L)'
;MRYASLQLNKSRHAPWSGRLTVCPSTPTTGPRAAELQPLAPSSSLASAAAPAAHHKRQAPAAHSSARSSSSRRAPDSFAPSASSASPPANAGMATRGARRRGGDADSAAATAPVDDATAIDAICSHAIRVPPPAAKSGVSRSRAAARVLLEHVPASARIVMLGEATHGTREFYEQRAELTKLLIAERGFTAVVVESDWPDAARVNRYVRGLPRPEEAAAAAADVAAAAAAAAEVPAGRAGAGKTAGHKPGYDASAEEALSDYKRFPKWMWRNRTVVEFVEWLRRRNLAVRTQQRHRGAAAAPAGAAAAEVDEGDEAAAAAAAEGGGGVTYGAATAAAQCGFYGMDVYSLHSSAEAVLRYLRETDPQAARVVEARYRCFDRHGADAQSYGLATSIFRQASCEEAVRRALAEVRRRVGGYREAPPGGPLAHEAALEVEANAMVVSGAEAYYRNMFSREEVTWNLRDRHFLAALQLVEAHLGRLKRSAAAAEQAAAEEAEKAGAGAEVAGEVAAGGASQELQQPKMVLWAHNSHLGDARHADSGWRRGQLNVGQLVREAYPRPEVWAVGFSTHTGHVTAADDWDEPARRKAVRPSLPGAYEHLMHTAAAGGAKAGGGVAGGGAGGAKAGPGDVFVLDLHSPELADALTGPRLQRAIGVVYRPDTELQSHYFEADLPRQFDLLVHVESTAAVHPLDVLPQPPRRGWLFGCHGGGGGEDDWSEAPAGGEAGMGETHGDMPELWPSGV
;
A
#
# COMPACT_ATOMS: atom_id res chain seq x y z
N MET A 1 4.08 -30.41 8.81
CA MET A 1 5.29 -30.10 9.61
C MET A 1 4.96 -28.89 10.49
N ARG A 2 5.21 -28.96 11.81
CA ARG A 2 4.98 -27.84 12.75
C ARG A 2 6.23 -27.66 13.62
N TYR A 3 7.16 -26.78 13.25
CA TYR A 3 8.26 -26.31 14.11
C TYR A 3 9.04 -25.18 13.41
N ALA A 4 8.67 -23.92 13.65
CA ALA A 4 9.45 -22.75 13.19
C ALA A 4 9.16 -21.45 13.99
N SER A 5 8.84 -21.53 15.28
CA SER A 5 8.56 -20.34 16.12
C SER A 5 8.86 -20.57 17.61
N LEU A 6 10.07 -21.06 17.90
CA LEU A 6 10.70 -20.92 19.22
C LEU A 6 11.80 -19.85 19.15
N GLN A 7 11.40 -18.60 19.44
CA GLN A 7 12.33 -17.49 19.69
C GLN A 7 13.25 -17.84 20.87
N LEU A 8 14.57 -17.78 20.67
CA LEU A 8 15.55 -18.13 21.68
C LEU A 8 15.70 -17.01 22.73
N ASN A 9 14.99 -17.20 23.83
CA ASN A 9 15.03 -16.40 25.03
C ASN A 9 16.48 -16.23 25.57
N LYS A 10 16.91 -14.98 25.76
CA LYS A 10 18.15 -14.62 26.48
C LYS A 10 17.87 -13.57 27.56
N SER A 11 17.17 -13.99 28.61
CA SER A 11 17.16 -13.25 29.88
C SER A 11 18.55 -13.29 30.55
N ARG A 12 18.92 -12.20 31.22
CA ARG A 12 20.20 -12.11 31.95
C ARG A 12 20.16 -12.94 33.24
N HIS A 13 21.31 -13.47 33.64
CA HIS A 13 21.46 -14.34 34.81
C HIS A 13 21.06 -13.67 36.13
N ALA A 14 20.34 -14.43 36.97
CA ALA A 14 20.38 -14.33 38.42
C ALA A 14 20.72 -15.73 38.97
N PRO A 15 21.67 -15.88 39.91
CA PRO A 15 22.06 -17.19 40.42
C PRO A 15 21.17 -17.62 41.59
N TRP A 16 20.54 -18.80 41.48
CA TRP A 16 20.01 -19.50 42.65
C TRP A 16 20.35 -20.99 42.57
N SER A 17 20.86 -21.53 43.67
CA SER A 17 21.48 -22.85 43.76
C SER A 17 20.51 -23.90 44.27
N GLY A 18 20.18 -24.90 43.45
CA GLY A 18 19.46 -26.11 43.88
C GLY A 18 20.08 -27.35 43.25
N ARG A 19 20.53 -28.31 44.08
CA ARG A 19 21.03 -29.60 43.60
C ARG A 19 19.86 -30.48 43.14
N LEU A 20 20.03 -31.15 42.01
CA LEU A 20 19.17 -32.26 41.57
C LEU A 20 20.02 -33.54 41.50
N THR A 21 19.61 -34.55 42.27
CA THR A 21 20.29 -35.85 42.37
C THR A 21 19.75 -36.78 41.29
N VAL A 22 20.63 -37.46 40.56
CA VAL A 22 20.26 -38.46 39.55
C VAL A 22 20.40 -39.86 40.13
N CYS A 23 19.45 -40.75 39.83
CA CYS A 23 19.59 -42.21 40.03
C CYS A 23 19.14 -42.94 38.75
N PRO A 24 19.92 -43.90 38.22
CA PRO A 24 19.62 -44.59 36.97
C PRO A 24 19.06 -46.01 37.19
N SER A 25 18.34 -46.53 36.19
CA SER A 25 18.20 -47.97 35.95
C SER A 25 17.98 -48.25 34.46
N THR A 26 18.39 -49.44 34.03
CA THR A 26 18.62 -49.80 32.61
C THR A 26 17.71 -51.00 32.18
N PRO A 27 17.97 -51.80 31.13
CA PRO A 27 17.01 -51.93 30.02
C PRO A 27 16.42 -53.34 29.84
N THR A 28 15.50 -53.51 28.89
CA THR A 28 15.03 -54.83 28.40
C THR A 28 15.03 -54.93 26.88
N THR A 29 15.11 -56.16 26.38
CA THR A 29 15.75 -56.49 25.09
C THR A 29 14.86 -57.23 24.08
N GLY A 30 14.83 -56.75 22.82
CA GLY A 30 14.66 -57.56 21.61
C GLY A 30 13.27 -58.17 21.31
N PRO A 31 13.03 -58.74 20.10
CA PRO A 31 14.03 -59.15 19.10
C PRO A 31 13.93 -58.51 17.68
N ARG A 32 14.94 -58.86 16.87
CA ARG A 32 15.20 -58.62 15.42
C ARG A 32 14.19 -59.34 14.49
N ALA A 33 14.12 -59.14 13.15
CA ALA A 33 14.69 -58.16 12.20
C ALA A 33 14.03 -58.31 10.80
N ALA A 34 14.23 -57.35 9.90
CA ALA A 34 14.36 -57.58 8.44
C ALA A 34 15.14 -56.41 7.80
N GLU A 35 16.20 -56.72 7.05
CA GLU A 35 17.04 -55.73 6.32
C GLU A 35 16.58 -55.56 4.87
N LEU A 36 16.73 -54.36 4.31
CA LEU A 36 16.93 -54.15 2.87
C LEU A 36 18.00 -53.06 2.65
N GLN A 37 18.99 -53.37 1.82
CA GLN A 37 20.12 -52.51 1.49
C GLN A 37 19.88 -51.69 0.19
N PRO A 38 20.63 -50.58 -0.03
CA PRO A 38 20.44 -49.69 -1.18
C PRO A 38 21.15 -50.16 -2.45
N LEU A 39 20.67 -49.70 -3.62
CA LEU A 39 21.28 -49.95 -4.93
C LEU A 39 21.70 -48.66 -5.65
N ALA A 40 22.95 -48.66 -6.13
CA ALA A 40 23.52 -47.78 -7.15
C ALA A 40 24.86 -48.41 -7.62
N PRO A 41 25.45 -48.01 -8.76
CA PRO A 41 24.87 -47.46 -9.99
C PRO A 41 25.22 -48.34 -11.22
N SER A 42 24.83 -47.96 -12.44
CA SER A 42 25.41 -48.51 -13.68
C SER A 42 25.66 -47.43 -14.74
N SER A 43 26.80 -47.56 -15.42
CA SER A 43 27.31 -46.65 -16.43
C SER A 43 27.31 -47.31 -17.82
N SER A 44 27.18 -46.52 -18.89
CA SER A 44 27.74 -46.88 -20.20
C SER A 44 28.09 -45.63 -21.03
N LEU A 45 29.08 -45.78 -21.91
CA LEU A 45 29.76 -44.71 -22.67
C LEU A 45 29.45 -44.78 -24.17
N ALA A 46 29.40 -43.62 -24.84
CA ALA A 46 29.89 -43.33 -26.19
C ALA A 46 29.54 -41.85 -26.52
N SER A 47 30.41 -40.88 -26.81
CA SER A 47 31.68 -40.77 -27.55
C SER A 47 31.54 -40.51 -29.06
N ALA A 48 32.44 -39.66 -29.58
CA ALA A 48 32.61 -39.16 -30.96
C ALA A 48 31.58 -38.14 -31.48
N ALA A 49 31.95 -37.12 -32.28
CA ALA A 49 33.25 -36.47 -32.50
C ALA A 49 33.04 -35.09 -33.18
N ALA A 50 33.98 -34.16 -33.01
CA ALA A 50 34.07 -32.96 -33.87
C ALA A 50 34.70 -33.29 -35.24
N PRO A 51 34.67 -32.34 -36.19
CA PRO A 51 35.96 -31.73 -36.52
C PRO A 51 35.91 -30.20 -36.72
N ALA A 52 37.10 -29.58 -36.69
CA ALA A 52 37.32 -28.16 -36.95
C ALA A 52 38.39 -27.95 -38.03
N ALA A 53 38.30 -26.85 -38.78
CA ALA A 53 39.37 -26.23 -39.59
C ALA A 53 38.98 -24.75 -39.83
N HIS A 54 39.78 -23.74 -39.45
CA HIS A 54 40.89 -23.15 -40.24
C HIS A 54 40.42 -22.66 -41.62
N HIS A 55 40.59 -21.40 -42.06
CA HIS A 55 41.65 -20.37 -41.88
C HIS A 55 41.04 -18.96 -42.17
N LYS A 56 41.69 -17.77 -42.13
CA LYS A 56 43.07 -17.28 -41.82
C LYS A 56 43.00 -15.81 -41.31
N ARG A 57 44.15 -15.12 -41.18
CA ARG A 57 44.26 -13.65 -40.98
C ARG A 57 44.54 -12.92 -42.30
N GLN A 58 44.18 -11.64 -42.43
CA GLN A 58 45.09 -10.56 -42.88
C GLN A 58 44.48 -9.15 -42.71
N ALA A 59 45.33 -8.19 -42.36
CA ALA A 59 45.17 -6.73 -42.52
C ALA A 59 46.43 -6.22 -43.23
N PRO A 60 46.40 -5.06 -43.91
CA PRO A 60 47.00 -3.84 -43.33
C PRO A 60 46.24 -2.52 -43.71
N ALA A 61 46.29 -1.45 -42.91
CA ALA A 61 47.14 -0.22 -43.05
C ALA A 61 46.97 0.56 -44.39
N ALA A 62 47.07 1.90 -44.49
CA ALA A 62 47.10 3.06 -43.58
C ALA A 62 47.00 4.37 -44.45
N HIS A 63 47.32 5.54 -43.87
CA HIS A 63 47.40 6.89 -44.50
C HIS A 63 46.07 7.68 -44.67
N SER A 64 46.06 9.02 -44.76
CA SER A 64 46.59 10.08 -43.86
C SER A 64 46.27 11.47 -44.44
N SER A 65 46.11 12.49 -43.59
CA SER A 65 46.03 13.94 -43.92
C SER A 65 44.76 14.41 -44.67
N ALA A 66 44.35 15.68 -44.66
CA ALA A 66 44.46 16.80 -43.70
C ALA A 66 43.61 18.00 -44.19
N ARG A 67 43.28 18.96 -43.30
CA ARG A 67 42.72 20.31 -43.59
C ARG A 67 41.25 20.34 -44.11
N SER A 68 40.41 21.36 -43.88
CA SER A 68 40.48 22.52 -42.97
C SER A 68 39.12 23.24 -42.81
N SER A 69 38.86 23.77 -41.61
CA SER A 69 38.13 25.03 -41.31
C SER A 69 36.72 25.35 -41.89
N SER A 70 35.69 25.31 -41.04
CA SER A 70 34.86 26.48 -40.63
C SER A 70 33.82 26.03 -39.58
N SER A 71 33.69 26.61 -38.37
CA SER A 71 33.02 27.90 -38.03
C SER A 71 31.52 27.88 -38.39
N ARG A 72 30.52 27.88 -37.48
CA ARG A 72 30.42 28.19 -36.02
C ARG A 72 29.18 27.50 -35.37
N ARG A 73 29.21 27.36 -34.02
CA ARG A 73 28.13 27.48 -32.97
C ARG A 73 26.66 27.22 -33.36
N ALA A 74 25.80 26.58 -32.54
CA ALA A 74 25.71 26.55 -31.07
C ALA A 74 25.07 25.20 -30.55
N PRO A 75 24.59 25.03 -29.29
CA PRO A 75 25.23 24.06 -28.39
C PRO A 75 24.36 22.86 -27.91
N ASP A 76 25.01 21.70 -27.90
CA ASP A 76 25.04 20.65 -26.87
C ASP A 76 23.82 20.42 -25.95
N SER A 77 23.08 19.35 -26.26
CA SER A 77 22.38 18.52 -25.28
C SER A 77 23.28 17.36 -24.83
N PHE A 78 23.53 17.23 -23.52
CA PHE A 78 24.37 16.15 -22.98
C PHE A 78 23.54 15.01 -22.41
N ALA A 79 23.59 13.86 -23.10
CA ALA A 79 23.10 12.57 -22.58
C ALA A 79 24.22 11.83 -21.82
N PRO A 80 23.90 10.98 -20.83
CA PRO A 80 24.91 10.23 -20.07
C PRO A 80 25.38 8.97 -20.81
N SER A 81 26.65 8.61 -20.64
CA SER A 81 27.19 7.32 -21.08
C SER A 81 27.73 6.52 -19.89
N ALA A 82 27.52 5.20 -19.93
CA ALA A 82 27.98 4.28 -18.90
C ALA A 82 29.38 3.74 -19.22
N SER A 83 30.15 3.40 -18.19
CA SER A 83 31.34 2.56 -18.33
C SER A 83 31.61 1.77 -17.05
N SER A 84 31.92 0.49 -17.23
CA SER A 84 32.18 -0.51 -16.20
C SER A 84 33.67 -0.65 -15.88
N ALA A 85 34.03 -0.82 -14.62
CA ALA A 85 35.26 -1.52 -14.22
C ALA A 85 35.16 -2.09 -12.79
N SER A 86 35.52 -3.36 -12.62
CA SER A 86 35.72 -3.98 -11.31
C SER A 86 37.17 -3.78 -10.83
N PRO A 87 37.43 -3.58 -9.52
CA PRO A 87 38.80 -3.60 -8.97
C PRO A 87 39.22 -5.01 -8.48
N PRO A 88 40.53 -5.31 -8.38
CA PRO A 88 41.07 -6.60 -7.96
C PRO A 88 41.26 -6.72 -6.43
N ALA A 89 41.69 -7.89 -5.97
CA ALA A 89 41.83 -8.26 -4.56
C ALA A 89 43.25 -8.08 -3.97
N ASN A 90 43.31 -8.01 -2.64
CA ASN A 90 44.45 -8.24 -1.73
C ASN A 90 45.73 -7.39 -1.86
N ALA A 91 46.01 -6.56 -0.86
CA ALA A 91 46.94 -6.88 0.24
C ALA A 91 46.88 -5.77 1.32
N GLY A 92 47.11 -6.10 2.59
CA GLY A 92 46.89 -5.17 3.71
C GLY A 92 48.12 -4.40 4.17
N MET A 93 47.91 -3.35 4.97
CA MET A 93 48.84 -2.96 6.02
C MET A 93 48.12 -2.22 7.16
N ALA A 94 48.63 -2.37 8.39
CA ALA A 94 48.00 -1.87 9.60
C ALA A 94 48.28 -0.38 9.87
N THR A 95 47.30 0.27 10.51
CA THR A 95 47.44 1.37 11.48
C THR A 95 48.40 2.53 11.17
N ARG A 96 47.82 3.72 10.90
CA ARG A 96 48.17 4.96 11.62
C ARG A 96 47.01 5.96 11.56
N GLY A 97 46.78 6.66 12.66
CA GLY A 97 45.53 7.40 12.87
C GLY A 97 45.39 8.67 12.03
N ALA A 98 44.21 8.88 11.47
CA ALA A 98 43.76 10.16 10.94
C ALA A 98 42.66 10.73 11.85
N ARG A 99 42.72 12.05 12.12
CA ARG A 99 41.85 12.73 13.08
C ARG A 99 40.37 12.65 12.66
N ARG A 100 39.48 12.37 13.62
CA ARG A 100 38.05 12.69 13.48
C ARG A 100 37.93 14.19 13.19
N ARG A 101 37.32 14.57 12.06
CA ARG A 101 36.54 15.82 12.00
C ARG A 101 35.18 15.51 12.61
N GLY A 102 34.68 16.41 13.45
CA GLY A 102 33.35 16.27 14.04
C GLY A 102 32.30 16.32 12.94
N GLY A 103 31.47 15.28 12.88
CA GLY A 103 30.06 15.47 12.59
C GLY A 103 29.34 15.40 13.93
N ASP A 104 28.39 16.29 14.14
CA ASP A 104 27.60 16.35 15.37
C ASP A 104 26.68 15.12 15.45
N ALA A 105 27.21 14.08 16.07
CA ALA A 105 26.40 12.99 16.58
C ALA A 105 25.81 13.47 17.90
N ASP A 106 24.61 14.03 17.84
CA ASP A 106 23.75 14.17 19.02
C ASP A 106 23.45 12.76 19.55
N SER A 107 24.37 12.26 20.38
CA SER A 107 24.07 11.18 21.31
C SER A 107 23.17 11.76 22.38
N ALA A 108 21.89 11.95 22.03
CA ALA A 108 20.84 12.29 22.97
C ALA A 108 20.83 11.20 24.05
N ALA A 109 21.41 11.52 25.21
CA ALA A 109 21.11 10.81 26.43
C ALA A 109 19.59 10.92 26.58
N ALA A 110 18.88 9.79 26.53
CA ALA A 110 17.43 9.78 26.53
C ALA A 110 16.94 10.56 27.75
N THR A 111 16.40 11.76 27.51
CA THR A 111 15.76 12.56 28.54
C THR A 111 14.63 11.70 29.10
N ALA A 112 14.60 11.53 30.42
CA ALA A 112 13.49 10.85 31.06
C ALA A 112 12.17 11.50 30.60
N PRO A 113 11.12 10.73 30.32
CA PRO A 113 9.85 11.30 29.91
C PRO A 113 9.38 12.30 30.96
N VAL A 114 8.80 13.41 30.50
CA VAL A 114 8.05 14.36 31.35
C VAL A 114 7.03 13.58 32.19
N ASP A 115 6.75 13.99 33.43
CA ASP A 115 5.88 13.22 34.31
C ASP A 115 4.43 13.07 33.77
N ASP A 116 3.74 12.02 34.23
CA ASP A 116 2.39 11.69 33.76
C ASP A 116 1.37 12.82 34.00
N ALA A 117 1.48 13.58 35.09
CA ALA A 117 0.51 14.62 35.42
C ALA A 117 0.65 15.84 34.50
N THR A 118 1.87 16.31 34.27
CA THR A 118 2.18 17.38 33.30
C THR A 118 1.75 16.97 31.89
N ALA A 119 2.02 15.73 31.48
CA ALA A 119 1.58 15.22 30.17
C ALA A 119 0.05 15.15 30.04
N ILE A 120 -0.66 14.72 31.08
CA ILE A 120 -2.14 14.67 31.10
C ILE A 120 -2.74 16.08 31.03
N ASP A 121 -2.20 17.05 31.77
CA ASP A 121 -2.69 18.45 31.78
C ASP A 121 -2.50 19.12 30.42
N ALA A 122 -1.35 18.88 29.77
CA ALA A 122 -1.09 19.33 28.41
C ALA A 122 -2.08 18.69 27.41
N ILE A 123 -2.35 17.38 27.48
CA ILE A 123 -3.37 16.73 26.64
C ILE A 123 -4.75 17.33 26.91
N CYS A 124 -5.15 17.53 28.17
CA CYS A 124 -6.42 18.17 28.54
C CYS A 124 -6.59 19.55 27.91
N SER A 125 -5.51 20.34 27.86
CA SER A 125 -5.51 21.72 27.37
C SER A 125 -5.51 21.83 25.84
N HIS A 126 -4.94 20.84 25.13
CA HIS A 126 -4.77 20.87 23.67
C HIS A 126 -5.67 19.87 22.90
N ALA A 127 -6.39 18.98 23.59
CA ALA A 127 -7.27 18.00 22.95
C ALA A 127 -8.49 18.65 22.28
N ILE A 128 -8.49 18.63 20.95
CA ILE A 128 -9.62 19.05 20.12
C ILE A 128 -10.67 17.93 20.15
N ARG A 129 -11.57 17.99 21.12
CA ARG A 129 -12.66 17.00 21.30
C ARG A 129 -13.64 17.08 20.14
N VAL A 130 -13.84 15.96 19.45
CA VAL A 130 -14.81 15.84 18.36
C VAL A 130 -16.18 15.56 19.00
N PRO A 131 -17.15 16.48 18.93
CA PRO A 131 -18.44 16.27 19.58
C PRO A 131 -19.19 15.08 18.98
N PRO A 132 -20.08 14.41 19.74
CA PRO A 132 -21.05 13.50 19.14
C PRO A 132 -21.84 14.26 18.05
N PRO A 133 -22.01 13.69 16.85
CA PRO A 133 -22.80 14.34 15.83
C PRO A 133 -24.24 14.54 16.32
N ALA A 134 -24.82 15.70 16.01
CA ALA A 134 -26.22 15.96 16.35
C ALA A 134 -27.10 14.91 15.67
N ALA A 135 -28.09 14.35 16.38
CA ALA A 135 -28.90 13.22 15.91
C ALA A 135 -29.67 13.46 14.57
N LYS A 136 -29.69 14.70 14.06
CA LYS A 136 -30.31 15.11 12.81
C LYS A 136 -29.32 15.52 11.71
N SER A 137 -28.00 15.53 11.95
CA SER A 137 -27.03 16.07 10.97
C SER A 137 -26.63 15.10 9.86
N GLY A 138 -26.85 13.79 10.02
CA GLY A 138 -26.41 12.75 9.07
C GLY A 138 -24.89 12.54 8.97
N VAL A 139 -24.09 13.47 9.51
CA VAL A 139 -22.63 13.42 9.56
C VAL A 139 -22.18 12.41 10.63
N SER A 140 -21.30 11.47 10.29
CA SER A 140 -20.73 10.54 11.28
C SER A 140 -19.65 11.21 12.16
N ARG A 141 -19.39 10.66 13.35
CA ARG A 141 -18.30 11.14 14.22
C ARG A 141 -16.94 11.04 13.51
N SER A 142 -16.73 9.99 12.72
CA SER A 142 -15.54 9.79 11.88
C SER A 142 -15.39 10.88 10.80
N ARG A 143 -16.49 11.33 10.18
CA ARG A 143 -16.51 12.48 9.25
C ARG A 143 -16.19 13.81 9.96
N ALA A 144 -16.70 14.01 11.17
CA ALA A 144 -16.39 15.20 11.97
C ALA A 144 -14.91 15.26 12.37
N ALA A 145 -14.33 14.14 12.81
CA ALA A 145 -12.89 14.03 13.09
C ALA A 145 -12.04 14.30 11.84
N ALA A 146 -12.43 13.75 10.69
CA ALA A 146 -11.77 13.98 9.41
C ALA A 146 -11.80 15.46 8.98
N ARG A 147 -12.87 16.21 9.28
CA ARG A 147 -12.96 17.65 9.03
C ARG A 147 -11.93 18.42 9.87
N VAL A 148 -11.85 18.14 11.17
CA VAL A 148 -10.85 18.74 12.07
C VAL A 148 -9.42 18.46 11.58
N LEU A 149 -9.12 17.22 11.17
CA LEU A 149 -7.81 16.88 10.62
C LEU A 149 -7.49 17.66 9.34
N LEU A 150 -8.45 17.84 8.42
CA LEU A 150 -8.25 18.61 7.19
C LEU A 150 -7.95 20.10 7.44
N GLU A 151 -8.45 20.66 8.55
CA GLU A 151 -8.19 22.05 8.93
C GLU A 151 -6.75 22.25 9.44
N HIS A 152 -6.14 21.22 10.02
CA HIS A 152 -4.76 21.25 10.52
C HIS A 152 -3.73 20.78 9.48
N VAL A 153 -4.11 19.95 8.51
CA VAL A 153 -3.26 19.61 7.36
C VAL A 153 -3.14 20.84 6.42
N PRO A 154 -1.95 21.42 6.23
CA PRO A 154 -1.78 22.66 5.47
C PRO A 154 -2.01 22.43 3.97
N ALA A 155 -2.42 23.49 3.27
CA ALA A 155 -2.67 23.44 1.82
C ALA A 155 -1.42 23.05 0.99
N SER A 156 -0.21 23.31 1.52
CA SER A 156 1.07 22.90 0.94
C SER A 156 1.32 21.39 0.99
N ALA A 157 0.58 20.64 1.83
CA ALA A 157 0.75 19.20 1.94
C ALA A 157 0.48 18.53 0.59
N ARG A 158 1.41 17.67 0.19
CA ARG A 158 1.36 16.84 -1.02
C ARG A 158 1.35 15.35 -0.71
N ILE A 159 1.99 14.94 0.39
CA ILE A 159 1.97 13.56 0.86
C ILE A 159 1.36 13.56 2.25
N VAL A 160 0.21 12.88 2.40
CA VAL A 160 -0.46 12.70 3.69
C VAL A 160 -0.46 11.22 4.04
N MET A 161 0.27 10.86 5.08
CA MET A 161 0.43 9.49 5.57
C MET A 161 -0.56 9.25 6.70
N LEU A 162 -1.50 8.33 6.52
CA LEU A 162 -2.57 8.00 7.46
C LEU A 162 -2.32 6.64 8.09
N GLY A 163 -1.88 6.68 9.36
CA GLY A 163 -1.59 5.52 10.20
C GLY A 163 -2.84 4.71 10.57
N GLU A 164 -2.60 3.66 11.36
CA GLU A 164 -3.60 3.04 12.22
C GLU A 164 -2.87 2.36 13.39
N ALA A 165 -3.44 2.36 14.60
CA ALA A 165 -2.85 1.66 15.76
C ALA A 165 -3.17 0.16 15.76
N THR A 166 -4.20 -0.24 15.00
CA THR A 166 -4.51 -1.63 14.72
C THR A 166 -5.03 -1.79 13.28
N HIS A 167 -4.72 -2.91 12.63
CA HIS A 167 -5.29 -3.28 11.32
C HIS A 167 -6.74 -3.82 11.37
N GLY A 168 -7.38 -3.79 12.53
CA GLY A 168 -8.67 -4.47 12.77
C GLY A 168 -9.74 -3.60 13.39
N THR A 169 -9.56 -2.28 13.43
CA THR A 169 -10.43 -1.33 14.12
C THR A 169 -11.27 -0.54 13.13
N ARG A 170 -12.60 -0.62 13.23
CA ARG A 170 -13.56 0.02 12.32
C ARG A 170 -13.35 1.55 12.24
N GLU A 171 -13.26 2.21 13.39
CA GLU A 171 -13.20 3.67 13.46
C GLU A 171 -11.96 4.25 12.75
N PHE A 172 -10.84 3.51 12.73
CA PHE A 172 -9.63 3.91 12.01
C PHE A 172 -9.84 3.83 10.48
N TYR A 173 -10.47 2.77 9.98
CA TYR A 173 -10.83 2.66 8.56
C TYR A 173 -11.80 3.78 8.14
N GLU A 174 -12.82 4.07 8.95
CA GLU A 174 -13.77 5.15 8.67
C GLU A 174 -13.09 6.52 8.63
N GLN A 175 -12.25 6.83 9.62
CA GLN A 175 -11.56 8.11 9.70
C GLN A 175 -10.53 8.29 8.57
N ARG A 176 -9.77 7.23 8.22
CA ARG A 176 -8.89 7.24 7.05
C ARG A 176 -9.68 7.46 5.75
N ALA A 177 -10.78 6.75 5.57
CA ALA A 177 -11.65 6.90 4.41
C ALA A 177 -12.20 8.33 4.31
N GLU A 178 -12.75 8.89 5.39
CA GLU A 178 -13.33 10.23 5.38
C GLU A 178 -12.32 11.35 5.17
N LEU A 179 -11.13 11.28 5.77
CA LEU A 179 -10.07 12.26 5.51
C LEU A 179 -9.56 12.15 4.07
N THR A 180 -9.42 10.93 3.54
CA THR A 180 -9.00 10.72 2.14
C THR A 180 -10.06 11.26 1.17
N LYS A 181 -11.37 11.05 1.45
CA LYS A 181 -12.48 11.65 0.67
C LYS A 181 -12.36 13.18 0.63
N LEU A 182 -12.08 13.81 1.78
CA LEU A 182 -11.88 15.26 1.89
C LEU A 182 -10.65 15.76 1.12
N LEU A 183 -9.50 15.09 1.26
CA LEU A 183 -8.26 15.45 0.55
C LEU A 183 -8.44 15.36 -0.99
N ILE A 184 -9.16 14.35 -1.48
CA ILE A 184 -9.47 14.18 -2.90
C ILE A 184 -10.47 15.26 -3.37
N ALA A 185 -11.51 15.56 -2.59
CA ALA A 185 -12.56 16.50 -2.98
C ALA A 185 -12.12 17.97 -2.88
N GLU A 186 -11.36 18.35 -1.85
CA GLU A 186 -11.12 19.74 -1.45
C GLU A 186 -9.65 20.18 -1.49
N ARG A 187 -8.70 19.27 -1.75
CA ARG A 187 -7.25 19.57 -1.78
C ARG A 187 -6.52 18.99 -3.02
N GLY A 188 -7.24 18.40 -3.96
CA GLY A 188 -6.69 17.95 -5.25
C GLY A 188 -5.80 16.70 -5.20
N PHE A 189 -6.00 15.81 -4.22
CA PHE A 189 -5.28 14.54 -4.15
C PHE A 189 -5.78 13.56 -5.22
N THR A 190 -4.84 12.94 -5.96
CA THR A 190 -5.13 12.08 -7.12
C THR A 190 -4.56 10.66 -7.00
N ALA A 191 -4.11 10.26 -5.80
CA ALA A 191 -3.77 8.87 -5.53
C ALA A 191 -3.97 8.49 -4.07
N VAL A 192 -4.35 7.23 -3.86
CA VAL A 192 -4.34 6.52 -2.59
C VAL A 192 -3.39 5.34 -2.74
N VAL A 193 -2.34 5.31 -1.94
CA VAL A 193 -1.30 4.25 -1.95
C VAL A 193 -1.43 3.46 -0.65
N VAL A 194 -1.74 2.18 -0.73
CA VAL A 194 -2.14 1.36 0.42
C VAL A 194 -1.16 0.20 0.70
N GLU A 195 -0.98 -0.14 1.98
CA GLU A 195 -0.16 -1.26 2.48
C GLU A 195 -0.75 -2.63 2.06
N SER A 196 -0.74 -2.89 0.76
CA SER A 196 -1.40 -4.01 0.13
C SER A 196 -0.64 -4.46 -1.12
N ASP A 197 -0.87 -5.71 -1.51
CA ASP A 197 -0.27 -6.32 -2.69
C ASP A 197 -0.61 -5.54 -3.97
N TRP A 198 0.41 -5.24 -4.77
CA TRP A 198 0.24 -4.47 -6.00
C TRP A 198 -0.80 -5.03 -6.98
N PRO A 199 -0.80 -6.34 -7.36
CA PRO A 199 -1.74 -6.85 -8.36
C PRO A 199 -3.21 -6.75 -7.90
N ASP A 200 -3.47 -6.92 -6.61
CA ASP A 200 -4.81 -6.84 -6.02
C ASP A 200 -5.31 -5.38 -6.05
N ALA A 201 -4.47 -4.44 -5.62
CA ALA A 201 -4.76 -3.01 -5.69
C ALA A 201 -4.91 -2.51 -7.13
N ALA A 202 -4.16 -3.07 -8.08
CA ALA A 202 -4.29 -2.73 -9.49
C ALA A 202 -5.65 -3.13 -10.09
N ARG A 203 -6.27 -4.21 -9.60
CA ARG A 203 -7.67 -4.56 -9.95
C ARG A 203 -8.64 -3.49 -9.45
N VAL A 204 -8.49 -3.07 -8.19
CA VAL A 204 -9.27 -1.94 -7.63
C VAL A 204 -9.05 -0.65 -8.43
N ASN A 205 -7.82 -0.33 -8.84
CA ASN A 205 -7.51 0.83 -9.69
C ASN A 205 -8.32 0.82 -11.01
N ARG A 206 -8.35 -0.34 -11.69
CA ARG A 206 -9.08 -0.50 -12.95
C ARG A 206 -10.57 -0.30 -12.75
N TYR A 207 -11.14 -0.87 -11.69
CA TYR A 207 -12.53 -0.64 -11.30
C TYR A 207 -12.82 0.84 -11.07
N VAL A 208 -12.14 1.49 -10.11
CA VAL A 208 -12.46 2.87 -9.70
C VAL A 208 -12.22 3.90 -10.81
N ARG A 209 -11.34 3.64 -11.78
CA ARG A 209 -11.10 4.54 -12.93
C ARG A 209 -11.85 4.14 -14.21
N GLY A 210 -12.41 2.93 -14.26
CA GLY A 210 -13.07 2.38 -15.45
C GLY A 210 -12.08 2.16 -16.59
N LEU A 211 -10.99 1.46 -16.29
CA LEU A 211 -9.91 1.10 -17.21
C LEU A 211 -10.08 -0.37 -17.66
N PRO A 212 -9.70 -0.72 -18.91
CA PRO A 212 -9.59 -2.11 -19.33
C PRO A 212 -8.36 -2.79 -18.69
N ARG A 213 -8.17 -4.09 -18.95
CA ARG A 213 -6.96 -4.81 -18.48
C ARG A 213 -5.69 -4.27 -19.15
N PRO A 214 -4.50 -4.38 -18.54
CA PRO A 214 -3.24 -3.85 -19.10
C PRO A 214 -2.92 -4.35 -20.51
N GLU A 215 -3.18 -5.63 -20.77
CA GLU A 215 -3.03 -6.27 -22.08
C GLU A 215 -3.98 -5.65 -23.13
N GLU A 216 -5.24 -5.39 -22.76
CA GLU A 216 -6.24 -4.75 -23.62
C GLU A 216 -5.91 -3.27 -23.85
N ALA A 217 -5.43 -2.57 -22.82
CA ALA A 217 -4.97 -1.19 -22.89
C ALA A 217 -3.77 -1.02 -23.82
N ALA A 218 -2.80 -1.94 -23.77
CA ALA A 218 -1.62 -1.93 -24.62
C ALA A 218 -1.91 -2.34 -26.07
N ALA A 219 -2.84 -3.29 -26.29
CA ALA A 219 -3.32 -3.61 -27.64
C ALA A 219 -4.01 -2.40 -28.29
N ALA A 220 -4.95 -1.77 -27.58
CA ALA A 220 -5.62 -0.55 -28.07
C ALA A 220 -4.62 0.60 -28.32
N ALA A 221 -3.58 0.73 -27.49
CA ALA A 221 -2.52 1.69 -27.69
C ALA A 221 -1.70 1.44 -28.97
N ALA A 222 -1.39 0.18 -29.26
CA ALA A 222 -0.69 -0.23 -30.48
C ALA A 222 -1.53 0.02 -31.75
N ASP A 223 -2.85 -0.23 -31.69
CA ASP A 223 -3.76 0.07 -32.81
C ASP A 223 -3.80 1.57 -33.13
N VAL A 224 -3.87 2.43 -32.10
CA VAL A 224 -3.81 3.90 -32.27
C VAL A 224 -2.46 4.33 -32.85
N ALA A 225 -1.36 3.70 -32.41
CA ALA A 225 -0.02 3.95 -32.94
C ALA A 225 0.09 3.61 -34.44
N ALA A 226 -0.41 2.43 -34.84
CA ALA A 226 -0.40 1.97 -36.22
C ALA A 226 -1.30 2.85 -37.11
N ALA A 227 -2.47 3.26 -36.62
CA ALA A 227 -3.37 4.18 -37.33
C ALA A 227 -2.72 5.57 -37.54
N ALA A 228 -2.03 6.11 -36.52
CA ALA A 228 -1.32 7.38 -36.64
C ALA A 228 -0.15 7.30 -37.64
N ALA A 229 0.60 6.20 -37.65
CA ALA A 229 1.65 5.97 -38.64
C ALA A 229 1.10 5.87 -40.08
N ALA A 230 0.01 5.12 -40.27
CA ALA A 230 -0.64 4.99 -41.58
C ALA A 230 -1.24 6.31 -42.10
N ALA A 231 -1.76 7.15 -41.19
CA ALA A 231 -2.28 8.48 -41.54
C ALA A 231 -1.20 9.46 -42.02
N ALA A 232 0.07 9.22 -41.68
CA ALA A 232 1.20 10.03 -42.16
C ALA A 232 1.63 9.70 -43.61
N GLU A 233 1.14 8.60 -44.20
CA GLU A 233 1.58 8.11 -45.51
C GLU A 233 0.52 8.19 -46.63
N VAL A 234 -0.72 8.63 -46.36
CA VAL A 234 -1.84 8.55 -47.32
C VAL A 234 -2.67 9.86 -47.39
N PRO A 235 -2.90 10.45 -48.59
CA PRO A 235 -3.84 11.57 -48.77
C PRO A 235 -5.30 11.16 -48.48
N ALA A 236 -6.06 12.05 -47.85
CA ALA A 236 -7.37 11.76 -47.26
C ALA A 236 -8.36 11.02 -48.17
N GLY A 237 -8.80 9.82 -47.74
CA GLY A 237 -9.78 9.00 -48.46
C GLY A 237 -10.49 7.96 -47.61
N ARG A 238 -11.68 8.31 -47.08
CA ARG A 238 -12.71 7.41 -46.49
C ARG A 238 -12.27 6.50 -45.33
N ALA A 239 -12.54 6.96 -44.09
CA ALA A 239 -12.60 6.08 -42.93
C ALA A 239 -13.86 5.19 -42.98
N GLY A 240 -13.68 3.87 -42.88
CA GLY A 240 -14.77 2.90 -42.74
C GLY A 240 -15.08 2.59 -41.28
N ALA A 241 -16.35 2.59 -40.89
CA ALA A 241 -16.77 2.28 -39.53
C ALA A 241 -16.60 0.77 -39.22
N GLY A 242 -15.58 0.42 -38.45
CA GLY A 242 -15.39 -0.93 -37.91
C GLY A 242 -16.44 -1.25 -36.84
N LYS A 243 -17.10 -2.40 -36.95
CA LYS A 243 -18.01 -2.90 -35.90
C LYS A 243 -17.20 -3.38 -34.70
N THR A 244 -17.37 -2.75 -33.55
CA THR A 244 -16.94 -3.31 -32.26
C THR A 244 -17.86 -4.46 -31.87
N ALA A 245 -17.31 -5.66 -31.70
CA ALA A 245 -18.02 -6.76 -31.07
C ALA A 245 -18.29 -6.43 -29.59
N GLY A 246 -19.36 -6.98 -29.03
CA GLY A 246 -19.77 -6.72 -27.64
C GLY A 246 -18.80 -7.30 -26.61
N HIS A 247 -17.70 -6.60 -26.34
CA HIS A 247 -16.80 -6.88 -25.24
C HIS A 247 -17.49 -6.50 -23.92
N LYS A 248 -17.51 -7.39 -22.93
CA LYS A 248 -17.84 -6.98 -21.55
C LYS A 248 -16.81 -5.93 -21.11
N PRO A 249 -17.17 -4.94 -20.28
CA PRO A 249 -16.18 -4.01 -19.74
C PRO A 249 -15.03 -4.76 -19.07
N GLY A 250 -13.78 -4.37 -19.35
CA GLY A 250 -12.58 -5.01 -18.78
C GLY A 250 -12.34 -4.73 -17.30
N TYR A 251 -13.38 -4.32 -16.57
CA TYR A 251 -13.39 -3.98 -15.16
C TYR A 251 -14.62 -4.59 -14.46
N ASP A 252 -14.50 -4.79 -13.16
CA ASP A 252 -15.48 -5.49 -12.31
C ASP A 252 -16.82 -4.76 -12.16
N ALA A 253 -17.88 -5.47 -11.79
CA ALA A 253 -19.23 -4.91 -11.65
C ALA A 253 -19.46 -4.18 -10.31
N SER A 254 -18.73 -4.55 -9.24
CA SER A 254 -18.81 -3.88 -7.93
C SER A 254 -17.46 -3.85 -7.21
N ALA A 255 -17.37 -3.03 -6.16
CA ALA A 255 -16.20 -2.99 -5.28
C ALA A 255 -15.90 -4.35 -4.62
N GLU A 256 -16.90 -5.15 -4.22
CA GLU A 256 -16.66 -6.48 -3.63
C GLU A 256 -16.00 -7.45 -4.62
N GLU A 257 -16.37 -7.36 -5.90
CA GLU A 257 -15.75 -8.13 -6.98
C GLU A 257 -14.33 -7.63 -7.27
N ALA A 258 -14.11 -6.31 -7.34
CA ALA A 258 -12.79 -5.71 -7.48
C ALA A 258 -11.84 -6.08 -6.32
N LEU A 259 -12.38 -6.18 -5.09
CA LEU A 259 -11.69 -6.62 -3.88
C LEU A 259 -11.59 -8.15 -3.75
N SER A 260 -12.05 -8.94 -4.74
CA SER A 260 -12.09 -10.41 -4.63
C SER A 260 -10.72 -11.10 -4.71
N ASP A 261 -9.68 -10.43 -5.22
CA ASP A 261 -8.33 -11.02 -5.31
C ASP A 261 -7.49 -10.90 -4.04
N TYR A 262 -7.92 -10.08 -3.06
CA TYR A 262 -7.35 -10.04 -1.71
C TYR A 262 -7.59 -11.34 -0.93
N LYS A 263 -6.89 -12.40 -1.36
CA LYS A 263 -7.01 -13.79 -0.91
C LYS A 263 -5.89 -14.21 0.03
N ARG A 264 -4.74 -13.52 -0.01
CA ARG A 264 -3.62 -13.75 0.90
C ARG A 264 -4.00 -13.31 2.32
N PHE A 265 -3.43 -13.94 3.34
CA PHE A 265 -3.52 -13.45 4.71
C PHE A 265 -2.87 -12.06 4.81
N PRO A 266 -3.53 -11.04 5.40
CA PRO A 266 -4.81 -11.08 6.11
C PRO A 266 -5.95 -10.49 5.25
N LYS A 267 -6.90 -11.32 4.82
CA LYS A 267 -7.98 -10.94 3.89
C LYS A 267 -8.81 -9.74 4.36
N TRP A 268 -9.18 -9.72 5.64
CA TRP A 268 -10.10 -8.75 6.23
C TRP A 268 -9.57 -7.30 6.21
N MET A 269 -8.26 -7.13 6.11
CA MET A 269 -7.60 -5.83 6.11
C MET A 269 -8.02 -4.97 4.91
N TRP A 270 -8.36 -5.60 3.79
CA TRP A 270 -8.86 -4.93 2.58
C TRP A 270 -10.27 -5.41 2.17
N ARG A 271 -10.65 -6.66 2.50
CA ARG A 271 -12.02 -7.18 2.32
C ARG A 271 -12.89 -6.88 3.55
N ASN A 272 -13.28 -5.63 3.71
CA ASN A 272 -14.23 -5.19 4.73
C ASN A 272 -15.22 -4.14 4.20
N ARG A 273 -16.34 -3.95 4.93
CA ARG A 273 -17.43 -3.04 4.51
C ARG A 273 -16.97 -1.59 4.29
N THR A 274 -16.12 -1.06 5.17
CA THR A 274 -15.65 0.33 5.08
C THR A 274 -14.76 0.56 3.84
N VAL A 275 -13.94 -0.42 3.46
CA VAL A 275 -13.16 -0.36 2.21
C VAL A 275 -14.05 -0.47 0.98
N VAL A 276 -15.07 -1.33 0.99
CA VAL A 276 -16.10 -1.39 -0.08
C VAL A 276 -16.76 -0.03 -0.28
N GLU A 277 -17.30 0.58 0.78
CA GLU A 277 -17.95 1.89 0.73
C GLU A 277 -17.02 3.00 0.23
N PHE A 278 -15.73 2.94 0.59
CA PHE A 278 -14.72 3.87 0.09
C PHE A 278 -14.41 3.68 -1.40
N VAL A 279 -14.27 2.43 -1.87
CA VAL A 279 -14.01 2.09 -3.27
C VAL A 279 -15.20 2.47 -4.17
N GLU A 280 -16.43 2.21 -3.72
CA GLU A 280 -17.67 2.64 -4.40
C GLU A 280 -17.79 4.17 -4.48
N TRP A 281 -17.43 4.88 -3.41
CA TRP A 281 -17.37 6.34 -3.44
C TRP A 281 -16.31 6.84 -4.44
N LEU A 282 -15.13 6.22 -4.46
CA LEU A 282 -14.02 6.59 -5.35
C LEU A 282 -14.37 6.36 -6.82
N ARG A 283 -15.05 5.24 -7.13
CA ARG A 283 -15.63 4.93 -8.44
C ARG A 283 -16.59 6.04 -8.89
N ARG A 284 -17.60 6.38 -8.09
CA ARG A 284 -18.57 7.44 -8.41
C ARG A 284 -17.90 8.80 -8.60
N ARG A 285 -16.97 9.17 -7.72
CA ARG A 285 -16.17 10.41 -7.82
C ARG A 285 -15.40 10.50 -9.14
N ASN A 286 -14.79 9.39 -9.57
CA ASN A 286 -14.02 9.30 -10.82
C ASN A 286 -14.90 9.28 -12.09
N LEU A 287 -16.12 8.74 -12.01
CA LEU A 287 -17.13 8.87 -13.07
C LEU A 287 -17.55 10.34 -13.23
N ALA A 288 -17.82 11.05 -12.13
CA ALA A 288 -18.14 12.47 -12.16
C ALA A 288 -17.01 13.32 -12.80
N VAL A 289 -15.72 13.03 -12.51
CA VAL A 289 -14.58 13.65 -13.22
C VAL A 289 -14.69 13.42 -14.74
N ARG A 290 -14.92 12.18 -15.16
CA ARG A 290 -14.98 11.80 -16.58
C ARG A 290 -16.09 12.55 -17.32
N THR A 291 -17.26 12.68 -16.70
CA THR A 291 -18.40 13.45 -17.22
C THR A 291 -18.07 14.94 -17.28
N GLN A 292 -17.54 15.54 -16.21
CA GLN A 292 -17.17 16.96 -16.17
C GLN A 292 -16.14 17.33 -17.27
N GLN A 293 -15.11 16.50 -17.48
CA GLN A 293 -14.11 16.72 -18.52
C GLN A 293 -14.71 16.57 -19.94
N ARG A 294 -15.68 15.67 -20.13
CA ARG A 294 -16.41 15.54 -21.40
C ARG A 294 -17.21 16.81 -21.72
N HIS A 295 -17.89 17.40 -20.73
CA HIS A 295 -18.63 18.67 -20.94
C HIS A 295 -17.70 19.84 -21.25
N ARG A 296 -16.55 19.96 -20.58
CA ARG A 296 -15.52 20.97 -20.92
C ARG A 296 -15.00 20.82 -22.35
N GLY A 297 -14.68 19.59 -22.78
CA GLY A 297 -14.24 19.33 -24.15
C GLY A 297 -15.33 19.61 -25.20
N ALA A 298 -16.60 19.38 -24.89
CA ALA A 298 -17.71 19.69 -25.78
C ALA A 298 -17.98 21.20 -25.89
N ALA A 299 -17.86 21.95 -24.78
CA ALA A 299 -18.02 23.41 -24.77
C ALA A 299 -16.90 24.16 -25.52
N ALA A 300 -15.71 23.55 -25.63
CA ALA A 300 -14.58 24.09 -26.39
C ALA A 300 -14.63 23.80 -27.90
N ALA A 301 -15.59 23.01 -28.37
CA ALA A 301 -15.76 22.73 -29.81
C ALA A 301 -16.45 23.91 -30.53
N PRO A 302 -16.08 24.23 -31.78
CA PRO A 302 -16.69 25.34 -32.53
C PRO A 302 -18.21 25.13 -32.66
N ALA A 303 -18.97 26.17 -32.34
CA ALA A 303 -20.42 26.11 -32.15
C ALA A 303 -21.17 25.65 -33.42
N GLY A 304 -21.52 24.36 -33.46
CA GLY A 304 -22.08 23.68 -34.63
C GLY A 304 -23.11 22.58 -34.32
N ALA A 305 -23.63 22.51 -33.09
CA ALA A 305 -24.78 21.68 -32.71
C ALA A 305 -25.46 22.27 -31.47
N ALA A 306 -26.79 22.39 -31.49
CA ALA A 306 -27.55 22.97 -30.39
C ALA A 306 -27.55 22.04 -29.16
N ALA A 307 -27.20 22.58 -28.00
CA ALA A 307 -27.37 21.91 -26.71
C ALA A 307 -28.81 22.11 -26.22
N ALA A 308 -29.46 21.04 -25.76
CA ALA A 308 -30.67 21.12 -24.95
C ALA A 308 -30.28 21.20 -23.47
N GLU A 309 -30.98 22.03 -22.71
CA GLU A 309 -30.79 22.18 -21.26
C GLU A 309 -31.18 20.90 -20.52
N VAL A 310 -30.49 20.61 -19.41
CA VAL A 310 -30.77 19.47 -18.53
C VAL A 310 -30.87 19.98 -17.10
N ASP A 311 -31.97 19.63 -16.44
CA ASP A 311 -32.35 20.09 -15.09
C ASP A 311 -31.53 19.43 -13.97
N GLU A 312 -31.35 20.13 -12.85
CA GLU A 312 -30.56 19.67 -11.69
C GLU A 312 -31.37 18.71 -10.81
N GLY A 313 -31.27 17.40 -11.06
CA GLY A 313 -32.16 16.48 -10.32
C GLY A 313 -31.89 14.97 -10.31
N ASP A 314 -30.73 14.42 -10.69
CA ASP A 314 -30.38 13.04 -10.27
C ASP A 314 -28.89 12.64 -10.49
N GLU A 315 -28.07 12.63 -9.43
CA GLU A 315 -26.67 12.15 -9.52
C GLU A 315 -26.59 10.64 -9.83
N ALA A 316 -27.62 9.85 -9.50
CA ALA A 316 -27.66 8.42 -9.75
C ALA A 316 -27.93 8.10 -11.24
N ALA A 317 -28.82 8.86 -11.89
CA ALA A 317 -29.11 8.68 -13.32
C ALA A 317 -27.93 9.08 -14.21
N ALA A 318 -27.17 10.12 -13.81
CA ALA A 318 -25.96 10.54 -14.52
C ALA A 318 -24.86 9.46 -14.52
N ALA A 319 -24.76 8.66 -13.45
CA ALA A 319 -23.85 7.52 -13.39
C ALA A 319 -24.27 6.39 -14.35
N ALA A 320 -25.56 6.02 -14.36
CA ALA A 320 -26.09 5.00 -15.27
C ALA A 320 -25.95 5.41 -16.75
N ALA A 321 -26.16 6.69 -17.07
CA ALA A 321 -25.97 7.22 -18.42
C ALA A 321 -24.48 7.26 -18.87
N ALA A 322 -23.52 7.24 -17.94
CA ALA A 322 -22.09 7.19 -18.26
C ALA A 322 -21.57 5.77 -18.58
N GLU A 323 -22.31 4.73 -18.19
CA GLU A 323 -21.97 3.32 -18.47
C GLU A 323 -22.60 2.80 -19.78
N GLY A 324 -23.54 3.55 -20.35
CA GLY A 324 -24.21 3.26 -21.61
C GLY A 324 -23.33 3.44 -22.86
N GLY A 325 -22.63 2.37 -23.26
CA GLY A 325 -22.45 2.01 -24.68
C GLY A 325 -21.93 3.09 -25.65
N GLY A 326 -20.71 3.57 -25.45
CA GLY A 326 -19.98 4.36 -26.45
C GLY A 326 -18.48 4.32 -26.19
N GLY A 327 -17.65 4.23 -27.23
CA GLY A 327 -16.19 4.18 -27.10
C GLY A 327 -15.61 5.51 -26.62
N VAL A 328 -15.61 5.76 -25.30
CA VAL A 328 -15.09 7.01 -24.72
C VAL A 328 -13.56 6.98 -24.69
N THR A 329 -12.93 7.86 -25.46
CA THR A 329 -11.49 8.10 -25.42
C THR A 329 -11.05 8.50 -24.02
N TYR A 330 -10.10 7.75 -23.45
CA TYR A 330 -9.55 8.04 -22.13
C TYR A 330 -8.48 9.14 -22.23
N GLY A 331 -8.95 10.39 -22.36
CA GLY A 331 -8.12 11.57 -22.59
C GLY A 331 -7.22 11.96 -21.42
N ALA A 332 -6.12 12.67 -21.71
CA ALA A 332 -5.07 12.98 -20.74
C ALA A 332 -5.57 13.83 -19.55
N ALA A 333 -6.43 14.82 -19.80
CA ALA A 333 -7.04 15.63 -18.73
C ALA A 333 -7.87 14.78 -17.76
N THR A 334 -8.67 13.84 -18.26
CA THR A 334 -9.42 12.88 -17.42
C THR A 334 -8.46 12.00 -16.61
N ALA A 335 -7.42 11.46 -17.24
CA ALA A 335 -6.44 10.60 -16.56
C ALA A 335 -5.66 11.34 -15.45
N ALA A 336 -5.32 12.61 -15.66
CA ALA A 336 -4.59 13.44 -14.70
C ALA A 336 -5.46 13.99 -13.55
N ALA A 337 -6.79 13.98 -13.71
CA ALA A 337 -7.76 14.49 -12.74
C ALA A 337 -8.48 13.40 -11.93
N GLN A 338 -8.56 12.17 -12.45
CA GLN A 338 -9.05 11.02 -11.69
C GLN A 338 -8.07 10.62 -10.57
N CYS A 339 -8.61 10.04 -9.49
CA CYS A 339 -7.82 9.50 -8.40
C CYS A 339 -7.59 7.99 -8.58
N GLY A 340 -6.34 7.55 -8.49
CA GLY A 340 -5.95 6.14 -8.57
C GLY A 340 -5.81 5.46 -7.22
N PHE A 341 -5.86 4.12 -7.23
CA PHE A 341 -5.71 3.27 -6.05
C PHE A 341 -4.54 2.32 -6.29
N TYR A 342 -3.50 2.34 -5.46
CA TYR A 342 -2.23 1.66 -5.74
C TYR A 342 -1.75 0.86 -4.53
N GLY A 343 -1.16 -0.31 -4.76
CA GLY A 343 -0.48 -1.06 -3.72
C GLY A 343 0.92 -0.52 -3.48
N MET A 344 1.56 -0.96 -2.40
CA MET A 344 2.99 -0.74 -2.18
C MET A 344 3.69 -1.93 -1.52
N ASP A 345 2.99 -3.04 -1.28
CA ASP A 345 3.54 -4.18 -0.55
C ASP A 345 4.28 -5.19 -1.45
N VAL A 346 5.22 -5.91 -0.83
CA VAL A 346 6.28 -6.68 -1.51
C VAL A 346 6.02 -8.19 -1.54
N TYR A 347 4.98 -8.68 -0.87
CA TYR A 347 4.78 -10.13 -0.64
C TYR A 347 4.26 -10.90 -1.86
N SER A 348 3.67 -10.23 -2.85
CA SER A 348 2.92 -10.84 -3.96
C SER A 348 3.80 -11.42 -5.08
N LEU A 349 4.81 -12.23 -4.72
CA LEU A 349 5.81 -12.81 -5.63
C LEU A 349 5.19 -13.48 -6.87
N HIS A 350 4.35 -14.50 -6.66
CA HIS A 350 3.83 -15.33 -7.75
C HIS A 350 2.71 -14.64 -8.54
N SER A 351 1.81 -13.91 -7.87
CA SER A 351 0.74 -13.16 -8.55
C SER A 351 1.28 -12.00 -9.38
N SER A 352 2.31 -11.29 -8.90
CA SER A 352 3.00 -10.25 -9.69
C SER A 352 3.79 -10.85 -10.87
N ALA A 353 4.43 -12.00 -10.69
CA ALA A 353 5.12 -12.68 -11.78
C ALA A 353 4.16 -13.07 -12.91
N GLU A 354 3.00 -13.64 -12.58
CA GLU A 354 1.99 -13.99 -13.58
C GLU A 354 1.31 -12.76 -14.20
N ALA A 355 1.12 -11.66 -13.46
CA ALA A 355 0.65 -10.39 -14.02
C ALA A 355 1.61 -9.85 -15.10
N VAL A 356 2.94 -9.91 -14.86
CA VAL A 356 3.95 -9.55 -15.86
C VAL A 356 3.91 -10.48 -17.07
N LEU A 357 3.83 -11.79 -16.85
CA LEU A 357 3.80 -12.77 -17.94
C LEU A 357 2.53 -12.65 -18.79
N ARG A 358 1.35 -12.48 -18.18
CA ARG A 358 0.09 -12.22 -18.89
C ARG A 358 0.18 -11.00 -19.80
N TYR A 359 0.67 -9.87 -19.29
CA TYR A 359 0.89 -8.67 -20.10
C TYR A 359 1.85 -8.93 -21.28
N LEU A 360 2.99 -9.56 -21.03
CA LEU A 360 4.00 -9.81 -22.06
C LEU A 360 3.54 -10.85 -23.09
N ARG A 361 2.77 -11.88 -22.72
CA ARG A 361 2.28 -12.91 -23.66
C ARG A 361 1.43 -12.30 -24.77
N GLU A 362 0.66 -11.25 -24.49
CA GLU A 362 -0.14 -10.52 -25.47
C GLU A 362 0.67 -9.43 -26.22
N THR A 363 1.56 -8.70 -25.52
CA THR A 363 2.22 -7.50 -26.07
C THR A 363 3.60 -7.73 -26.69
N ASP A 364 4.39 -8.67 -26.17
CA ASP A 364 5.67 -9.11 -26.74
C ASP A 364 5.91 -10.60 -26.37
N PRO A 365 5.37 -11.55 -27.15
CA PRO A 365 5.51 -12.98 -26.89
C PRO A 365 6.97 -13.46 -26.82
N GLN A 366 7.92 -12.73 -27.42
CA GLN A 366 9.35 -13.05 -27.33
C GLN A 366 9.93 -12.63 -25.98
N ALA A 367 9.55 -11.45 -25.47
CA ALA A 367 9.87 -11.04 -24.10
C ALA A 367 9.23 -11.96 -23.07
N ALA A 368 7.99 -12.38 -23.29
CA ALA A 368 7.30 -13.33 -22.42
C ALA A 368 8.15 -14.59 -22.21
N ARG A 369 8.61 -15.24 -23.30
CA ARG A 369 9.51 -16.42 -23.22
C ARG A 369 10.81 -16.13 -22.46
N VAL A 370 11.40 -14.95 -22.65
CA VAL A 370 12.66 -14.55 -22.00
C VAL A 370 12.49 -14.25 -20.51
N VAL A 371 11.39 -13.62 -20.11
CA VAL A 371 11.05 -13.32 -18.71
C VAL A 371 10.58 -14.58 -17.99
N GLU A 372 9.75 -15.40 -18.63
CA GLU A 372 9.30 -16.70 -18.11
C GLU A 372 10.50 -17.60 -17.81
N ALA A 373 11.44 -17.76 -18.75
CA ALA A 373 12.66 -18.54 -18.53
C ALA A 373 13.51 -18.04 -17.35
N ARG A 374 13.38 -16.78 -16.94
CA ARG A 374 14.03 -16.23 -15.72
C ARG A 374 13.21 -16.50 -14.47
N TYR A 375 11.88 -16.38 -14.53
CA TYR A 375 10.98 -16.68 -13.41
C TYR A 375 10.90 -18.18 -13.09
N ARG A 376 11.10 -19.08 -14.06
CA ARG A 376 11.22 -20.54 -13.84
C ARG A 376 12.34 -20.96 -12.88
N CYS A 377 13.20 -20.02 -12.45
CA CYS A 377 14.10 -20.22 -11.31
C CYS A 377 13.36 -20.59 -10.01
N PHE A 378 12.09 -20.15 -9.86
CA PHE A 378 11.25 -20.45 -8.70
C PHE A 378 10.62 -21.86 -8.73
N ASP A 379 10.42 -22.47 -9.91
CA ASP A 379 9.70 -23.75 -10.08
C ASP A 379 10.23 -24.88 -9.18
N ARG A 380 11.55 -24.94 -8.98
CA ARG A 380 12.24 -25.92 -8.12
C ARG A 380 11.99 -25.76 -6.62
N HIS A 381 11.36 -24.66 -6.21
CA HIS A 381 11.06 -24.31 -4.81
C HIS A 381 9.57 -24.41 -4.47
N GLY A 382 8.71 -24.66 -5.47
CA GLY A 382 7.26 -24.72 -5.31
C GLY A 382 6.55 -23.38 -5.46
N ALA A 383 5.23 -23.37 -5.19
CA ALA A 383 4.36 -22.19 -5.31
C ALA A 383 4.29 -21.33 -4.03
N ASP A 384 5.00 -21.72 -2.98
CA ASP A 384 5.13 -20.97 -1.73
C ASP A 384 6.47 -20.23 -1.68
N ALA A 385 6.41 -18.92 -1.46
CA ALA A 385 7.58 -18.06 -1.39
C ALA A 385 8.40 -18.26 -0.10
N GLN A 386 7.81 -18.77 0.99
CA GLN A 386 8.56 -19.11 2.21
C GLN A 386 9.50 -20.30 1.96
N SER A 387 9.06 -21.29 1.17
CA SER A 387 9.86 -22.44 0.74
C SER A 387 11.10 -22.02 -0.07
N TYR A 388 10.99 -21.00 -0.93
CA TYR A 388 12.15 -20.36 -1.56
C TYR A 388 13.12 -19.76 -0.53
N GLY A 389 12.60 -19.00 0.45
CA GLY A 389 13.39 -18.43 1.53
C GLY A 389 14.14 -19.48 2.35
N LEU A 390 13.49 -20.60 2.66
CA LEU A 390 14.08 -21.72 3.39
C LEU A 390 15.20 -22.39 2.58
N ALA A 391 14.95 -22.62 1.29
CA ALA A 391 15.91 -23.19 0.35
C ALA A 391 17.19 -22.33 0.21
N THR A 392 17.06 -21.02 0.12
CA THR A 392 18.23 -20.13 -0.04
C THR A 392 18.92 -19.80 1.28
N SER A 393 18.17 -19.52 2.36
CA SER A 393 18.73 -19.09 3.65
C SER A 393 19.37 -20.25 4.42
N ILE A 394 18.66 -21.38 4.53
CA ILE A 394 19.04 -22.50 5.39
C ILE A 394 19.76 -23.58 4.58
N PHE A 395 19.18 -24.01 3.45
CA PHE A 395 19.76 -25.06 2.61
C PHE A 395 20.82 -24.55 1.61
N ARG A 396 21.10 -23.23 1.60
CA ARG A 396 22.14 -22.57 0.78
C ARG A 396 22.04 -22.87 -0.72
N GLN A 397 20.83 -23.09 -1.22
CA GLN A 397 20.60 -23.22 -2.65
C GLN A 397 20.82 -21.87 -3.36
N ALA A 398 21.19 -21.93 -4.64
CA ALA A 398 21.41 -20.71 -5.44
C ALA A 398 20.15 -19.84 -5.51
N SER A 399 20.29 -18.53 -5.35
CA SER A 399 19.19 -17.56 -5.43
C SER A 399 18.69 -17.33 -6.85
N CYS A 400 17.52 -16.67 -6.96
CA CYS A 400 16.94 -16.19 -8.21
C CYS A 400 17.20 -14.70 -8.47
N GLU A 401 17.93 -14.02 -7.58
CA GLU A 401 18.31 -12.60 -7.60
C GLU A 401 18.71 -12.08 -9.00
N GLU A 402 19.72 -12.69 -9.63
CA GLU A 402 20.19 -12.23 -10.95
C GLU A 402 19.17 -12.47 -12.07
N ALA A 403 18.32 -13.49 -11.94
CA ALA A 403 17.27 -13.80 -12.91
C ALA A 403 16.14 -12.76 -12.82
N VAL A 404 15.64 -12.45 -11.62
CA VAL A 404 14.58 -11.45 -11.41
C VAL A 404 15.08 -10.03 -11.70
N ARG A 405 16.33 -9.70 -11.36
CA ARG A 405 16.95 -8.40 -11.68
C ARG A 405 17.06 -8.18 -13.19
N ARG A 406 17.42 -9.23 -13.95
CA ARG A 406 17.40 -9.20 -15.42
C ARG A 406 15.98 -9.12 -15.99
N ALA A 407 15.00 -9.80 -15.39
CA ALA A 407 13.59 -9.67 -15.79
C ALA A 407 13.07 -8.24 -15.59
N LEU A 408 13.33 -7.61 -14.44
CA LEU A 408 12.96 -6.21 -14.19
C LEU A 408 13.63 -5.25 -15.18
N ALA A 409 14.91 -5.44 -15.49
CA ALA A 409 15.61 -4.64 -16.50
C ALA A 409 15.00 -4.81 -17.92
N GLU A 410 14.55 -6.02 -18.27
CA GLU A 410 13.90 -6.35 -19.54
C GLU A 410 12.55 -5.66 -19.70
N VAL A 411 11.75 -5.64 -18.62
CA VAL A 411 10.47 -4.93 -18.54
C VAL A 411 10.70 -3.42 -18.61
N ARG A 412 11.57 -2.87 -17.75
CA ARG A 412 11.90 -1.44 -17.72
C ARG A 412 12.40 -0.90 -19.06
N ARG A 413 13.19 -1.68 -19.80
CA ARG A 413 13.65 -1.31 -21.14
C ARG A 413 12.50 -1.20 -22.15
N ARG A 414 11.46 -2.03 -22.04
CA ARG A 414 10.26 -1.98 -22.90
C ARG A 414 9.34 -0.85 -22.52
N VAL A 415 8.96 -0.75 -21.25
CA VAL A 415 8.09 0.34 -20.78
C VAL A 415 8.78 1.71 -20.87
N GLY A 416 10.11 1.74 -20.98
CA GLY A 416 10.91 2.95 -21.18
C GLY A 416 10.43 3.84 -22.33
N GLY A 417 10.10 3.27 -23.48
CA GLY A 417 9.56 4.02 -24.62
C GLY A 417 8.20 4.67 -24.36
N TYR A 418 7.44 4.16 -23.38
CA TYR A 418 6.12 4.67 -23.01
C TYR A 418 6.18 5.77 -21.94
N ARG A 419 7.38 6.17 -21.47
CA ARG A 419 7.54 7.14 -20.38
C ARG A 419 7.65 8.60 -20.82
N GLU A 420 7.98 8.85 -22.08
CA GLU A 420 8.28 10.21 -22.58
C GLU A 420 7.17 10.75 -23.50
N ALA A 421 6.68 9.93 -24.44
CA ALA A 421 5.45 10.20 -25.21
C ALA A 421 4.91 8.88 -25.82
N PRO A 422 4.10 8.09 -25.09
CA PRO A 422 3.66 6.79 -25.58
C PRO A 422 2.70 6.91 -26.79
N PRO A 423 2.95 6.16 -27.86
CA PRO A 423 1.91 5.82 -28.82
C PRO A 423 0.73 5.17 -28.06
N GLY A 424 -0.47 5.74 -28.19
CA GLY A 424 -1.67 5.29 -27.47
C GLY A 424 -2.00 5.98 -26.13
N GLY A 425 -1.25 7.03 -25.73
CA GLY A 425 -1.74 8.00 -24.74
C GLY A 425 -1.86 7.49 -23.29
N PRO A 426 -2.84 7.94 -22.50
CA PRO A 426 -2.90 7.68 -21.06
C PRO A 426 -3.12 6.20 -20.67
N LEU A 427 -3.84 5.43 -21.48
CA LEU A 427 -4.03 3.98 -21.23
C LEU A 427 -2.70 3.22 -21.30
N ALA A 428 -1.82 3.60 -22.22
CA ALA A 428 -0.48 3.03 -22.34
C ALA A 428 0.39 3.36 -21.11
N HIS A 429 0.25 4.55 -20.53
CA HIS A 429 0.93 4.91 -19.29
C HIS A 429 0.48 4.03 -18.11
N GLU A 430 -0.83 3.78 -17.96
CA GLU A 430 -1.36 2.91 -16.89
C GLU A 430 -0.85 1.47 -17.03
N ALA A 431 -0.91 0.91 -18.24
CA ALA A 431 -0.41 -0.44 -18.51
C ALA A 431 1.11 -0.56 -18.25
N ALA A 432 1.88 0.46 -18.65
CA ALA A 432 3.32 0.56 -18.39
C ALA A 432 3.65 0.64 -16.89
N LEU A 433 2.87 1.39 -16.11
CA LEU A 433 2.99 1.43 -14.65
C LEU A 433 2.72 0.05 -14.05
N GLU A 434 1.60 -0.59 -14.40
CA GLU A 434 1.20 -1.85 -13.77
C GLU A 434 2.21 -2.98 -14.02
N VAL A 435 2.71 -3.13 -15.26
CA VAL A 435 3.71 -4.18 -15.55
C VAL A 435 5.06 -3.88 -14.90
N GLU A 436 5.50 -2.62 -14.85
CA GLU A 436 6.77 -2.27 -14.20
C GLU A 436 6.71 -2.51 -12.68
N ALA A 437 5.62 -2.08 -12.05
CA ALA A 437 5.45 -2.22 -10.62
C ALA A 437 5.36 -3.69 -10.19
N ASN A 438 4.60 -4.52 -10.90
CA ASN A 438 4.60 -5.97 -10.66
C ASN A 438 6.00 -6.59 -10.87
N ALA A 439 6.74 -6.20 -11.92
CA ALA A 439 8.12 -6.68 -12.11
C ALA A 439 9.07 -6.21 -10.98
N MET A 440 8.83 -5.03 -10.40
CA MET A 440 9.55 -4.50 -9.25
C MET A 440 9.19 -5.25 -7.97
N VAL A 441 7.91 -5.61 -7.76
CA VAL A 441 7.47 -6.48 -6.67
C VAL A 441 8.18 -7.83 -6.76
N VAL A 442 8.22 -8.50 -7.92
CA VAL A 442 8.94 -9.79 -8.06
C VAL A 442 10.41 -9.69 -7.66
N SER A 443 11.09 -8.60 -8.03
CA SER A 443 12.49 -8.37 -7.66
C SER A 443 12.68 -8.02 -6.17
N GLY A 444 11.74 -7.29 -5.57
CA GLY A 444 11.77 -6.96 -4.14
C GLY A 444 11.41 -8.17 -3.27
N ALA A 445 10.44 -8.97 -3.71
CA ALA A 445 9.97 -10.19 -3.09
C ALA A 445 11.09 -11.23 -3.02
N GLU A 446 11.84 -11.43 -4.12
CA GLU A 446 13.02 -12.30 -4.12
C GLU A 446 14.00 -11.92 -2.99
N ALA A 447 14.34 -10.63 -2.88
CA ALA A 447 15.25 -10.14 -1.86
C ALA A 447 14.66 -10.29 -0.46
N TYR A 448 13.37 -10.02 -0.27
CA TYR A 448 12.67 -10.22 0.99
C TYR A 448 12.69 -11.69 1.43
N TYR A 449 12.14 -12.59 0.61
CA TYR A 449 12.02 -14.02 0.95
C TYR A 449 13.38 -14.70 1.12
N ARG A 450 14.38 -14.36 0.30
CA ARG A 450 15.77 -14.84 0.48
C ARG A 450 16.39 -14.43 1.82
N ASN A 451 15.91 -13.36 2.44
CA ASN A 451 16.36 -12.90 3.76
C ASN A 451 15.36 -13.22 4.89
N MET A 452 14.24 -13.91 4.61
CA MET A 452 13.17 -14.21 5.58
C MET A 452 13.68 -14.85 6.87
N PHE A 453 14.64 -15.77 6.77
CA PHE A 453 15.22 -16.49 7.91
C PHE A 453 16.54 -15.88 8.40
N SER A 454 16.77 -14.59 8.11
CA SER A 454 17.95 -13.84 8.57
C SER A 454 17.62 -13.00 9.82
N ARG A 455 18.01 -11.73 9.88
CA ARG A 455 17.69 -10.81 10.98
C ARG A 455 16.48 -9.95 10.61
N GLU A 456 15.59 -9.71 11.57
CA GLU A 456 14.30 -9.02 11.37
C GLU A 456 14.47 -7.64 10.74
N GLU A 457 15.48 -6.87 11.15
CA GLU A 457 15.76 -5.55 10.61
C GLU A 457 16.15 -5.58 9.12
N VAL A 458 16.66 -6.70 8.59
CA VAL A 458 16.99 -6.83 7.17
C VAL A 458 15.72 -6.91 6.33
N THR A 459 14.79 -7.79 6.70
CA THR A 459 13.52 -7.98 5.99
C THR A 459 12.59 -6.78 6.14
N TRP A 460 12.56 -6.19 7.34
CA TRP A 460 11.84 -4.94 7.60
C TRP A 460 12.36 -3.80 6.71
N ASN A 461 13.68 -3.56 6.71
CA ASN A 461 14.29 -2.49 5.91
C ASN A 461 14.15 -2.71 4.40
N LEU A 462 14.05 -3.97 3.93
CA LEU A 462 13.74 -4.27 2.54
C LEU A 462 12.29 -3.91 2.17
N ARG A 463 11.31 -4.19 3.06
CA ARG A 463 9.89 -3.88 2.84
C ARG A 463 9.65 -2.37 2.79
N ASP A 464 10.11 -1.60 3.78
CA ASP A 464 9.86 -0.16 3.81
C ASP A 464 10.63 0.64 2.75
N ARG A 465 11.81 0.15 2.30
CA ARG A 465 12.47 0.70 1.10
C ARG A 465 11.68 0.38 -0.17
N HIS A 466 11.02 -0.77 -0.23
CA HIS A 466 10.12 -1.10 -1.34
C HIS A 466 8.88 -0.19 -1.34
N PHE A 467 8.32 0.14 -0.16
CA PHE A 467 7.22 1.09 -0.03
C PHE A 467 7.57 2.47 -0.62
N LEU A 468 8.74 3.02 -0.26
CA LEU A 468 9.22 4.29 -0.85
C LEU A 468 9.38 4.16 -2.38
N ALA A 469 9.96 3.06 -2.87
CA ALA A 469 10.15 2.84 -4.31
C ALA A 469 8.83 2.74 -5.07
N ALA A 470 7.80 2.11 -4.49
CA ALA A 470 6.45 2.06 -5.03
C ALA A 470 5.79 3.45 -5.05
N LEU A 471 5.93 4.22 -3.97
CA LEU A 471 5.43 5.60 -3.91
C LEU A 471 6.06 6.49 -5.00
N GLN A 472 7.39 6.45 -5.15
CA GLN A 472 8.12 7.22 -6.17
C GLN A 472 7.75 6.79 -7.59
N LEU A 473 7.44 5.51 -7.81
CA LEU A 473 6.96 5.00 -9.09
C LEU A 473 5.56 5.52 -9.44
N VAL A 474 4.66 5.58 -8.45
CA VAL A 474 3.33 6.21 -8.57
C VAL A 474 3.44 7.72 -8.81
N GLU A 475 4.27 8.44 -8.06
CA GLU A 475 4.49 9.88 -8.24
C GLU A 475 5.00 10.19 -9.66
N ALA A 476 6.03 9.48 -10.10
CA ALA A 476 6.59 9.66 -11.44
C ALA A 476 5.55 9.40 -12.54
N HIS A 477 4.60 8.49 -12.30
CA HIS A 477 3.47 8.21 -13.18
C HIS A 477 2.44 9.33 -13.23
N LEU A 478 1.95 9.77 -12.07
CA LEU A 478 1.00 10.89 -11.97
C LEU A 478 1.59 12.17 -12.58
N GLY A 479 2.89 12.41 -12.41
CA GLY A 479 3.61 13.50 -13.05
C GLY A 479 3.63 13.40 -14.58
N ARG A 480 3.76 12.19 -15.16
CA ARG A 480 3.62 11.98 -16.62
C ARG A 480 2.21 12.30 -17.10
N LEU A 481 1.18 11.81 -16.40
CA LEU A 481 -0.22 12.10 -16.75
C LEU A 481 -0.50 13.61 -16.72
N LYS A 482 -0.08 14.32 -15.67
CA LYS A 482 -0.26 15.78 -15.55
C LYS A 482 0.46 16.55 -16.68
N ARG A 483 1.71 16.19 -17.01
CA ARG A 483 2.42 16.79 -18.17
C ARG A 483 1.74 16.49 -19.50
N SER A 484 1.26 15.26 -19.69
CA SER A 484 0.51 14.87 -20.90
C SER A 484 -0.82 15.62 -21.02
N ALA A 485 -1.48 15.95 -19.91
CA ALA A 485 -2.69 16.77 -19.91
C ALA A 485 -2.38 18.22 -20.29
N ALA A 486 -1.39 18.85 -19.64
CA ALA A 486 -0.98 20.22 -19.94
C ALA A 486 -0.50 20.39 -21.39
N ALA A 487 0.25 19.42 -21.94
CA ALA A 487 0.68 19.44 -23.34
C ALA A 487 -0.49 19.33 -24.33
N ALA A 488 -1.52 18.52 -24.01
CA ALA A 488 -2.72 18.41 -24.83
C ALA A 488 -3.58 19.69 -24.78
N GLU A 489 -3.67 20.33 -23.61
CA GLU A 489 -4.36 21.62 -23.41
C GLU A 489 -3.67 22.75 -24.18
N GLN A 490 -2.33 22.84 -24.10
CA GLN A 490 -1.55 23.80 -24.89
C GLN A 490 -1.71 23.58 -26.41
N ALA A 491 -1.64 22.33 -26.87
CA ALA A 491 -1.82 22.01 -28.30
C ALA A 491 -3.21 22.43 -28.81
N ALA A 492 -4.26 22.21 -28.03
CA ALA A 492 -5.62 22.65 -28.37
C ALA A 492 -5.75 24.18 -28.42
N ALA A 493 -5.10 24.91 -27.52
CA ALA A 493 -5.06 26.37 -27.55
C ALA A 493 -4.34 26.92 -28.80
N GLU A 494 -3.19 26.32 -29.16
CA GLU A 494 -2.46 26.68 -30.39
C GLU A 494 -3.24 26.37 -31.67
N GLU A 495 -4.05 25.31 -31.70
CA GLU A 495 -4.96 25.00 -32.81
C GLU A 495 -6.13 25.99 -32.90
N ALA A 496 -6.72 26.39 -31.77
CA ALA A 496 -7.79 27.38 -31.71
C ALA A 496 -7.31 28.78 -32.17
N GLU A 497 -6.10 29.18 -31.81
CA GLU A 497 -5.47 30.42 -32.30
C GLU A 497 -5.26 30.37 -33.82
N LYS A 498 -4.72 29.26 -34.34
CA LYS A 498 -4.54 29.05 -35.80
C LYS A 498 -5.87 29.02 -36.56
N ALA A 499 -6.96 28.62 -35.92
CA ALA A 499 -8.31 28.63 -36.49
C ALA A 499 -8.98 30.03 -36.54
N GLY A 500 -8.33 31.07 -36.02
CA GLY A 500 -8.83 32.45 -36.07
C GLY A 500 -9.91 32.78 -35.04
N ALA A 501 -10.02 31.99 -33.96
CA ALA A 501 -10.83 32.39 -32.80
C ALA A 501 -10.22 33.65 -32.17
N GLY A 502 -11.03 34.70 -32.00
CA GLY A 502 -10.57 36.00 -31.53
C GLY A 502 -9.91 35.95 -30.13
N ALA A 503 -9.00 36.90 -29.88
CA ALA A 503 -8.15 36.94 -28.69
C ALA A 503 -8.89 36.93 -27.34
N GLU A 504 -10.20 37.23 -27.30
CA GLU A 504 -11.03 37.13 -26.09
C GLU A 504 -11.24 35.67 -25.64
N VAL A 505 -11.37 34.70 -26.58
CA VAL A 505 -11.49 33.27 -26.23
C VAL A 505 -10.13 32.70 -25.78
N ALA A 506 -9.05 33.14 -26.43
CA ALA A 506 -7.69 32.83 -25.97
C ALA A 506 -7.42 33.39 -24.57
N GLY A 507 -8.04 34.53 -24.21
CA GLY A 507 -7.97 35.15 -22.90
C GLY A 507 -8.54 34.28 -21.78
N GLU A 508 -9.73 33.70 -21.93
CA GLU A 508 -10.31 32.82 -20.89
C GLU A 508 -9.61 31.46 -20.79
N VAL A 509 -9.12 30.91 -21.91
CA VAL A 509 -8.32 29.67 -21.91
C VAL A 509 -6.93 29.90 -21.29
N ALA A 510 -6.29 31.05 -21.54
CA ALA A 510 -4.99 31.40 -20.95
C ALA A 510 -5.07 31.98 -19.53
N ALA A 511 -6.23 32.51 -19.10
CA ALA A 511 -6.46 32.95 -17.72
C ALA A 511 -6.57 31.77 -16.73
N GLY A 512 -6.74 30.54 -17.24
CA GLY A 512 -6.44 29.29 -16.53
C GLY A 512 -4.94 29.05 -16.30
N GLY A 513 -4.09 30.06 -16.54
CA GLY A 513 -2.63 30.04 -16.44
C GLY A 513 -2.14 29.36 -15.17
N ALA A 514 -1.78 28.09 -15.32
CA ALA A 514 -1.42 27.22 -14.23
C ALA A 514 -0.10 27.67 -13.58
N SER A 515 -0.20 28.41 -12.48
CA SER A 515 0.91 28.65 -11.55
C SER A 515 1.67 27.35 -11.30
N GLN A 516 3.00 27.43 -11.13
CA GLN A 516 3.86 26.25 -11.00
C GLN A 516 3.44 25.25 -9.90
N GLU A 517 2.61 25.66 -8.95
CA GLU A 517 1.94 24.80 -7.96
C GLU A 517 1.06 23.67 -8.56
N LEU A 518 0.55 23.81 -9.79
CA LEU A 518 -0.24 22.78 -10.46
C LEU A 518 0.59 21.59 -11.01
N GLN A 519 1.93 21.67 -10.92
CA GLN A 519 2.85 20.74 -11.59
C GLN A 519 3.03 19.38 -10.90
N GLN A 520 2.88 19.28 -9.57
CA GLN A 520 3.31 18.08 -8.84
C GLN A 520 2.15 17.24 -8.26
N PRO A 521 2.26 15.89 -8.22
CA PRO A 521 1.22 15.03 -7.66
C PRO A 521 1.00 15.23 -6.17
N LYS A 522 -0.24 14.96 -5.74
CA LYS A 522 -0.65 14.86 -4.34
C LYS A 522 -1.23 13.45 -4.06
N MET A 523 -0.74 12.81 -3.00
CA MET A 523 -0.92 11.37 -2.72
C MET A 523 -1.21 11.14 -1.24
N VAL A 524 -2.14 10.23 -0.94
CA VAL A 524 -2.41 9.76 0.43
C VAL A 524 -1.81 8.36 0.59
N LEU A 525 -1.07 8.10 1.67
CA LEU A 525 -0.58 6.76 2.03
C LEU A 525 -1.41 6.19 3.16
N TRP A 526 -1.84 4.93 3.09
CA TRP A 526 -2.41 4.19 4.22
C TRP A 526 -1.51 3.00 4.56
N ALA A 527 -1.02 2.96 5.79
CA ALA A 527 -0.26 1.84 6.35
C ALA A 527 -0.37 1.86 7.89
N HIS A 528 0.19 0.85 8.56
CA HIS A 528 0.22 0.82 10.02
C HIS A 528 1.02 2.00 10.62
N ASN A 529 0.70 2.41 11.85
CA ASN A 529 1.47 3.43 12.60
C ASN A 529 2.99 3.12 12.61
N SER A 530 3.36 1.84 12.75
CA SER A 530 4.77 1.39 12.76
C SER A 530 5.50 1.62 11.43
N HIS A 531 4.76 1.75 10.32
CA HIS A 531 5.31 2.10 9.02
C HIS A 531 5.37 3.63 8.81
N LEU A 532 4.43 4.40 9.36
CA LEU A 532 4.24 5.82 9.03
C LEU A 532 4.77 6.84 10.05
N GLY A 533 4.97 6.46 11.31
CA GLY A 533 5.72 7.30 12.26
C GLY A 533 7.19 7.43 11.85
N ASP A 534 7.92 8.41 12.35
CA ASP A 534 9.37 8.53 12.07
C ASP A 534 10.18 7.52 12.91
N ALA A 535 10.68 6.44 12.32
CA ALA A 535 11.40 5.37 13.04
C ALA A 535 12.60 5.85 13.88
N ARG A 536 13.24 6.98 13.53
CA ARG A 536 14.30 7.60 14.34
C ARG A 536 13.85 7.98 15.74
N HIS A 537 12.53 8.07 15.93
CA HIS A 537 11.84 8.42 17.17
C HIS A 537 11.01 7.25 17.73
N ALA A 538 11.41 6.02 17.42
CA ALA A 538 10.89 4.79 17.99
C ALA A 538 12.01 3.76 18.29
N ASP A 539 11.72 2.83 19.20
CA ASP A 539 12.58 1.68 19.56
C ASP A 539 13.11 0.92 18.35
N SER A 540 12.24 0.72 17.35
CA SER A 540 12.53 0.11 16.07
C SER A 540 13.75 0.76 15.39
N GLY A 541 13.80 2.08 15.26
CA GLY A 541 14.95 2.77 14.69
C GLY A 541 16.13 2.87 15.64
N TRP A 542 15.97 3.54 16.78
CA TRP A 542 17.11 3.93 17.61
C TRP A 542 17.81 2.76 18.33
N ARG A 543 17.12 1.62 18.55
CA ARG A 543 17.68 0.42 19.21
C ARG A 543 17.76 -0.80 18.29
N ARG A 544 16.82 -1.00 17.36
CA ARG A 544 16.81 -2.18 16.47
C ARG A 544 17.37 -1.93 15.06
N GLY A 545 17.61 -0.68 14.67
CA GLY A 545 18.13 -0.33 13.33
C GLY A 545 17.13 -0.56 12.19
N GLN A 546 15.83 -0.59 12.52
CA GLN A 546 14.74 -0.62 11.54
C GLN A 546 14.48 0.78 10.98
N LEU A 547 14.31 0.86 9.67
CA LEU A 547 13.82 2.02 8.93
C LEU A 547 12.33 1.82 8.70
N ASN A 548 11.58 2.89 8.51
CA ASN A 548 10.21 2.79 8.01
C ASN A 548 9.90 3.84 6.95
N VAL A 549 8.81 3.64 6.19
CA VAL A 549 8.46 4.53 5.09
C VAL A 549 8.16 5.95 5.57
N GLY A 550 7.67 6.13 6.80
CA GLY A 550 7.48 7.43 7.46
C GLY A 550 8.77 8.24 7.56
N GLN A 551 9.83 7.63 8.12
CA GLN A 551 11.18 8.22 8.10
C GLN A 551 11.66 8.47 6.66
N LEU A 552 11.58 7.45 5.80
CA LEU A 552 12.15 7.48 4.45
C LEU A 552 11.50 8.55 3.56
N VAL A 553 10.20 8.78 3.69
CA VAL A 553 9.47 9.87 3.01
C VAL A 553 9.87 11.23 3.60
N ARG A 554 9.98 11.36 4.93
CA ARG A 554 10.47 12.58 5.60
C ARG A 554 11.95 12.90 5.30
N GLU A 555 12.72 11.94 4.80
CA GLU A 555 14.10 12.14 4.30
C GLU A 555 14.16 12.41 2.79
N ALA A 556 13.22 11.87 2.00
CA ALA A 556 13.19 12.01 0.54
C ALA A 556 12.44 13.24 0.03
N TYR A 557 11.52 13.81 0.83
CA TYR A 557 10.64 14.91 0.43
C TYR A 557 10.74 16.11 1.38
N PRO A 558 10.47 17.35 0.91
CA PRO A 558 10.50 18.55 1.76
C PRO A 558 9.49 18.45 2.92
N ARG A 559 9.95 18.70 4.15
CA ARG A 559 9.08 18.59 5.35
C ARG A 559 7.74 19.35 5.27
N PRO A 560 7.64 20.59 4.74
CA PRO A 560 6.36 21.29 4.59
C PRO A 560 5.34 20.63 3.64
N GLU A 561 5.76 19.64 2.85
CA GLU A 561 4.93 18.91 1.90
C GLU A 561 4.46 17.53 2.44
N VAL A 562 5.01 17.06 3.57
CA VAL A 562 4.78 15.71 4.13
C VAL A 562 4.15 15.81 5.52
N TRP A 563 2.98 15.18 5.68
CA TRP A 563 2.25 15.15 6.96
C TRP A 563 1.87 13.72 7.35
N ALA A 564 2.05 13.37 8.62
CA ALA A 564 1.76 12.06 9.19
C ALA A 564 0.69 12.16 10.29
N VAL A 565 -0.43 11.46 10.08
CA VAL A 565 -1.53 11.34 11.05
C VAL A 565 -1.44 9.97 11.71
N GLY A 566 -1.09 9.94 12.99
CA GLY A 566 -1.11 8.73 13.81
C GLY A 566 -2.49 8.48 14.43
N PHE A 567 -2.75 7.24 14.80
CA PHE A 567 -3.98 6.86 15.50
C PHE A 567 -3.66 6.20 16.85
N SER A 568 -4.61 6.14 17.77
CA SER A 568 -4.44 5.51 19.09
C SER A 568 -5.79 5.10 19.70
N THR A 569 -5.77 4.13 20.62
CA THR A 569 -6.98 3.73 21.37
C THR A 569 -6.65 3.09 22.72
N HIS A 570 -7.44 3.43 23.74
CA HIS A 570 -7.32 2.88 25.08
C HIS A 570 -7.83 1.44 25.18
N THR A 571 -9.00 1.14 24.61
CA THR A 571 -9.68 -0.16 24.77
C THR A 571 -10.64 -0.47 23.61
N GLY A 572 -11.38 -1.57 23.70
CA GLY A 572 -12.46 -1.90 22.77
C GLY A 572 -12.31 -3.29 22.15
N HIS A 573 -12.54 -3.39 20.84
CA HIS A 573 -12.42 -4.64 20.09
C HIS A 573 -11.70 -4.44 18.75
N VAL A 574 -10.99 -5.49 18.33
CA VAL A 574 -10.20 -5.54 17.09
C VAL A 574 -10.49 -6.85 16.33
N THR A 575 -10.47 -6.81 14.99
CA THR A 575 -10.44 -8.00 14.15
C THR A 575 -8.98 -8.41 13.89
N ALA A 576 -8.53 -9.50 14.49
CA ALA A 576 -7.16 -10.00 14.35
C ALA A 576 -7.08 -11.52 14.52
N ALA A 577 -6.02 -12.16 14.04
CA ALA A 577 -5.78 -13.58 14.24
C ALA A 577 -5.06 -13.87 15.58
N ASP A 578 -4.96 -15.14 15.96
CA ASP A 578 -4.06 -15.62 17.04
C ASP A 578 -2.63 -15.85 16.54
N ASP A 579 -2.50 -16.26 15.28
CA ASP A 579 -1.26 -16.55 14.58
C ASP A 579 -1.32 -16.18 13.09
N TRP A 580 -0.17 -16.19 12.42
CA TRP A 580 -0.06 -16.00 10.97
C TRP A 580 -0.82 -17.10 10.22
N ASP A 581 -1.46 -16.73 9.11
CA ASP A 581 -2.30 -17.57 8.25
C ASP A 581 -3.54 -18.21 8.94
N GLU A 582 -3.80 -17.90 10.21
CA GLU A 582 -5.04 -18.33 10.89
C GLU A 582 -6.25 -17.42 10.56
N PRO A 583 -7.48 -17.92 10.72
CA PRO A 583 -8.69 -17.10 10.60
C PRO A 583 -8.70 -15.93 11.58
N ALA A 584 -9.16 -14.76 11.13
CA ALA A 584 -9.44 -13.63 12.01
C ALA A 584 -10.51 -13.98 13.05
N ARG A 585 -10.45 -13.29 14.20
CA ARG A 585 -11.48 -13.29 15.23
C ARG A 585 -11.75 -11.86 15.69
N ARG A 586 -12.95 -11.62 16.24
CA ARG A 586 -13.20 -10.43 17.07
C ARG A 586 -12.58 -10.65 18.45
N LYS A 587 -11.63 -9.78 18.83
CA LYS A 587 -10.83 -9.91 20.06
C LYS A 587 -10.98 -8.64 20.90
N ALA A 588 -11.12 -8.79 22.21
CA ALA A 588 -11.17 -7.64 23.11
C ALA A 588 -9.76 -7.06 23.28
N VAL A 589 -9.62 -5.76 23.03
CA VAL A 589 -8.38 -5.02 23.28
C VAL A 589 -8.31 -4.73 24.78
N ARG A 590 -7.17 -5.00 25.41
CA ARG A 590 -6.97 -4.73 26.83
C ARG A 590 -7.00 -3.20 27.08
N PRO A 591 -7.41 -2.72 28.27
CA PRO A 591 -7.13 -1.35 28.69
C PRO A 591 -5.64 -1.05 28.55
N SER A 592 -5.28 0.14 28.07
CA SER A 592 -3.87 0.51 27.86
C SER A 592 -3.08 0.57 29.16
N LEU A 593 -1.78 0.31 29.05
CA LEU A 593 -0.89 0.22 30.21
C LEU A 593 -0.65 1.61 30.87
N PRO A 594 -0.63 1.72 32.21
CA PRO A 594 -0.25 2.95 32.91
C PRO A 594 1.10 3.51 32.42
N GLY A 595 1.18 4.83 32.24
CA GLY A 595 2.35 5.53 31.69
C GLY A 595 2.54 5.43 30.17
N ALA A 596 1.78 4.58 29.47
CA ALA A 596 1.72 4.57 28.01
C ALA A 596 0.91 5.77 27.48
N TYR A 597 1.22 6.24 26.26
CA TYR A 597 0.54 7.39 25.67
C TYR A 597 -0.98 7.23 25.63
N GLU A 598 -1.50 6.04 25.31
CA GLU A 598 -2.94 5.78 25.25
C GLU A 598 -3.61 5.86 26.64
N HIS A 599 -2.87 5.61 27.73
CA HIS A 599 -3.38 5.73 29.10
C HIS A 599 -3.40 7.19 29.58
N LEU A 600 -2.40 7.99 29.19
CA LEU A 600 -2.41 9.44 29.44
C LEU A 600 -3.60 10.08 28.71
N MET A 601 -3.83 9.69 27.46
CA MET A 601 -4.96 10.11 26.64
C MET A 601 -6.31 9.72 27.26
N HIS A 602 -6.48 8.47 27.70
CA HIS A 602 -7.65 8.01 28.46
C HIS A 602 -7.89 8.86 29.73
N THR A 603 -6.83 9.11 30.51
CA THR A 603 -6.93 9.85 31.77
C THR A 603 -7.31 11.31 31.55
N ALA A 604 -6.80 11.93 30.49
CA ALA A 604 -7.20 13.27 30.04
C ALA A 604 -8.65 13.28 29.50
N ALA A 605 -9.03 12.28 28.69
CA ALA A 605 -10.39 12.14 28.16
C ALA A 605 -11.43 12.05 29.30
N ALA A 606 -11.13 11.26 30.34
CA ALA A 606 -11.93 11.08 31.55
C ALA A 606 -12.01 12.32 32.47
N GLY A 607 -11.33 13.42 32.13
CA GLY A 607 -11.48 14.71 32.80
C GLY A 607 -10.36 15.09 33.78
N GLY A 608 -9.23 14.38 33.77
CA GLY A 608 -8.05 14.70 34.57
C GLY A 608 -8.25 14.42 36.07
N ALA A 609 -7.52 13.45 36.61
CA ALA A 609 -7.48 13.26 38.06
C ALA A 609 -6.88 14.50 38.73
N LYS A 610 -7.59 15.07 39.71
CA LYS A 610 -7.03 16.08 40.64
C LYS A 610 -5.94 15.45 41.52
N ALA A 611 -4.74 15.29 40.96
CA ALA A 611 -3.58 14.71 41.62
C ALA A 611 -2.83 15.79 42.46
N GLY A 612 -3.44 16.23 43.56
CA GLY A 612 -2.84 17.20 44.49
C GLY A 612 -3.89 18.02 45.23
N GLY A 613 -3.89 17.96 46.57
CA GLY A 613 -5.01 18.42 47.41
C GLY A 613 -5.27 19.95 47.46
N GLY A 614 -6.57 20.30 47.57
CA GLY A 614 -7.08 21.66 47.82
C GLY A 614 -7.09 22.56 46.55
N VAL A 615 -8.08 23.40 46.28
CA VAL A 615 -9.22 23.93 47.07
C VAL A 615 -10.50 23.88 46.22
N ALA A 616 -11.67 24.03 46.83
CA ALA A 616 -12.95 24.07 46.14
C ALA A 616 -13.10 25.36 45.27
N GLY A 617 -13.35 25.16 43.98
CA GLY A 617 -13.84 26.16 43.04
C GLY A 617 -14.77 25.45 42.06
N GLY A 618 -16.03 25.88 41.99
CA GLY A 618 -17.06 25.19 41.21
C GLY A 618 -17.09 25.62 39.74
N GLY A 619 -17.12 24.65 38.83
CA GLY A 619 -17.30 24.85 37.40
C GLY A 619 -17.62 23.53 36.72
N ALA A 620 -18.73 23.49 35.97
CA ALA A 620 -19.23 22.43 35.09
C ALA A 620 -18.70 20.98 35.28
N GLY A 621 -19.55 20.07 35.74
CA GLY A 621 -19.23 18.64 35.78
C GLY A 621 -18.95 18.07 34.39
N GLY A 622 -17.68 17.71 34.13
CA GLY A 622 -17.29 17.03 32.90
C GLY A 622 -17.95 15.67 32.77
N ALA A 623 -18.62 15.43 31.64
CA ALA A 623 -19.12 14.09 31.32
C ALA A 623 -17.94 13.11 31.22
N LYS A 624 -18.08 11.91 31.80
CA LYS A 624 -17.11 10.84 31.60
C LYS A 624 -17.03 10.51 30.10
N ALA A 625 -15.81 10.30 29.60
CA ALA A 625 -15.60 9.87 28.21
C ALA A 625 -16.44 8.64 27.89
N GLY A 626 -17.22 8.74 26.81
CA GLY A 626 -18.11 7.70 26.34
C GLY A 626 -17.46 6.76 25.33
N PRO A 627 -18.07 5.58 25.06
CA PRO A 627 -17.60 4.69 24.00
C PRO A 627 -17.52 5.40 22.64
N GLY A 628 -16.38 5.20 21.97
CA GLY A 628 -16.10 5.82 20.68
C GLY A 628 -15.90 7.33 20.70
N ASP A 629 -15.75 7.98 21.86
CA ASP A 629 -15.36 9.39 21.90
C ASP A 629 -14.01 9.59 21.20
N VAL A 630 -13.90 10.68 20.44
CA VAL A 630 -12.75 10.98 19.59
C VAL A 630 -12.21 12.36 19.94
N PHE A 631 -10.90 12.49 20.00
CA PHE A 631 -10.23 13.79 19.99
C PHE A 631 -9.00 13.77 19.10
N VAL A 632 -8.62 14.96 18.62
CA VAL A 632 -7.43 15.20 17.82
C VAL A 632 -6.41 15.97 18.67
N LEU A 633 -5.13 15.63 18.51
CA LEU A 633 -3.99 16.39 19.01
C LEU A 633 -3.19 16.91 17.82
N ASP A 634 -2.90 18.20 17.83
CA ASP A 634 -1.89 18.80 16.95
C ASP A 634 -0.53 18.73 17.65
N LEU A 635 0.35 17.86 17.14
CA LEU A 635 1.67 17.61 17.73
C LEU A 635 2.71 18.67 17.30
N HIS A 636 2.32 19.66 16.50
CA HIS A 636 3.12 20.86 16.24
C HIS A 636 2.97 21.97 17.29
N SER A 637 1.99 21.90 18.21
CA SER A 637 1.97 22.80 19.38
C SER A 637 3.25 22.58 20.19
N PRO A 638 4.11 23.61 20.37
CA PRO A 638 5.34 23.46 21.14
C PRO A 638 5.08 23.02 22.58
N GLU A 639 4.03 23.55 23.19
CA GLU A 639 3.63 23.27 24.58
C GLU A 639 3.22 21.80 24.76
N LEU A 640 2.42 21.26 23.82
CA LEU A 640 2.04 19.85 23.83
C LEU A 640 3.22 18.94 23.48
N ALA A 641 4.03 19.34 22.48
CA ALA A 641 5.18 18.57 22.04
C ALA A 641 6.22 18.43 23.16
N ASP A 642 6.57 19.50 23.86
CA ASP A 642 7.49 19.49 24.99
C ASP A 642 6.95 18.62 26.14
N ALA A 643 5.66 18.75 26.48
CA ALA A 643 5.01 17.95 27.54
C ALA A 643 4.87 16.46 27.21
N LEU A 644 4.91 16.07 25.94
CA LEU A 644 4.85 14.67 25.48
C LEU A 644 6.19 14.10 25.00
N THR A 645 7.26 14.91 25.02
CA THR A 645 8.61 14.52 24.57
C THR A 645 9.25 13.49 25.49
N GLY A 646 9.96 12.54 24.87
CA GLY A 646 10.74 11.50 25.55
C GLY A 646 10.11 10.11 25.43
N PRO A 647 10.89 9.05 25.66
CA PRO A 647 10.46 7.69 25.37
C PRO A 647 9.37 7.23 26.35
N ARG A 648 8.18 6.95 25.81
CA ARG A 648 7.07 6.29 26.52
C ARG A 648 6.56 5.10 25.71
N LEU A 649 5.82 4.21 26.36
CA LEU A 649 5.19 3.08 25.67
C LEU A 649 4.08 3.59 24.72
N GLN A 650 4.09 3.07 23.49
CA GLN A 650 3.06 3.25 22.47
C GLN A 650 2.56 1.88 22.00
N ARG A 651 1.24 1.76 21.80
CA ARG A 651 0.58 0.53 21.34
C ARG A 651 0.64 0.39 19.81
N ALA A 652 0.90 -0.83 19.36
CA ALA A 652 0.84 -1.26 17.96
C ALA A 652 0.30 -2.69 17.86
N ILE A 653 -0.91 -2.87 17.35
CA ILE A 653 -1.53 -4.19 17.19
C ILE A 653 -1.58 -4.54 15.69
N GLY A 654 -0.68 -5.41 15.26
CA GLY A 654 -0.65 -5.90 13.89
C GLY A 654 -1.82 -6.83 13.54
N VAL A 655 -1.64 -7.59 12.47
CA VAL A 655 -2.62 -8.55 11.94
C VAL A 655 -2.84 -9.76 12.87
N VAL A 656 -1.85 -10.02 13.73
CA VAL A 656 -1.92 -10.94 14.86
C VAL A 656 -2.02 -10.09 16.13
N TYR A 657 -2.92 -10.48 17.04
CA TYR A 657 -3.04 -9.88 18.37
C TYR A 657 -2.99 -10.95 19.46
N ARG A 658 -2.19 -10.78 20.50
CA ARG A 658 -2.05 -11.74 21.61
C ARG A 658 -2.17 -10.99 22.95
N PRO A 659 -3.38 -10.90 23.54
CA PRO A 659 -3.62 -10.17 24.79
C PRO A 659 -2.71 -10.59 25.95
N ASP A 660 -2.36 -11.87 26.04
CA ASP A 660 -1.55 -12.41 27.14
C ASP A 660 -0.08 -11.97 27.09
N THR A 661 0.41 -11.52 25.93
CA THR A 661 1.79 -11.06 25.70
C THR A 661 1.85 -9.61 25.23
N GLU A 662 0.82 -8.81 25.51
CA GLU A 662 0.62 -7.49 24.89
C GLU A 662 1.83 -6.55 25.11
N LEU A 663 2.38 -6.47 26.32
CA LEU A 663 3.56 -5.64 26.61
C LEU A 663 4.79 -6.05 25.78
N GLN A 664 4.98 -7.35 25.52
CA GLN A 664 6.15 -7.86 24.81
C GLN A 664 6.00 -7.83 23.28
N SER A 665 4.77 -7.86 22.76
CA SER A 665 4.49 -8.06 21.34
C SER A 665 3.72 -6.93 20.65
N HIS A 666 3.07 -6.05 21.42
CA HIS A 666 2.19 -4.99 20.90
C HIS A 666 2.45 -3.61 21.54
N TYR A 667 3.58 -3.46 22.23
CA TYR A 667 4.07 -2.21 22.78
C TYR A 667 5.54 -1.99 22.42
N PHE A 668 5.91 -0.73 22.17
CA PHE A 668 7.28 -0.29 21.94
C PHE A 668 7.50 1.08 22.58
N GLU A 669 8.74 1.44 22.91
CA GLU A 669 9.05 2.79 23.36
C GLU A 669 9.16 3.74 22.17
N ALA A 670 8.60 4.93 22.29
CA ALA A 670 8.51 5.90 21.21
C ALA A 670 8.44 7.34 21.76
N ASP A 671 8.77 8.32 20.90
CA ASP A 671 8.69 9.75 21.16
C ASP A 671 7.63 10.34 20.23
N LEU A 672 6.39 10.39 20.72
CA LEU A 672 5.19 10.56 19.89
C LEU A 672 5.15 11.85 19.07
N PRO A 673 5.46 13.05 19.63
CA PRO A 673 5.43 14.30 18.88
C PRO A 673 6.44 14.38 17.73
N ARG A 674 7.49 13.55 17.79
CA ARG A 674 8.49 13.49 16.71
C ARG A 674 8.14 12.46 15.64
N GLN A 675 7.36 11.43 15.99
CA GLN A 675 6.89 10.44 15.01
C GLN A 675 5.79 10.98 14.09
N PHE A 676 4.78 11.66 14.64
CA PHE A 676 3.58 12.09 13.92
C PHE A 676 3.39 13.60 14.01
N ASP A 677 2.73 14.17 13.02
CA ASP A 677 2.42 15.60 12.94
C ASP A 677 1.03 15.88 13.56
N LEU A 678 0.07 14.95 13.38
CA LEU A 678 -1.23 14.94 14.06
C LEU A 678 -1.49 13.56 14.70
N LEU A 679 -2.31 13.51 15.74
CA LEU A 679 -2.80 12.25 16.32
C LEU A 679 -4.32 12.25 16.49
N VAL A 680 -4.96 11.14 16.15
CA VAL A 680 -6.34 10.83 16.56
C VAL A 680 -6.33 9.84 17.72
N HIS A 681 -7.09 10.13 18.77
CA HIS A 681 -7.40 9.16 19.82
C HIS A 681 -8.86 8.75 19.76
N VAL A 682 -9.13 7.44 19.82
CA VAL A 682 -10.47 6.87 19.94
C VAL A 682 -10.55 6.10 21.25
N GLU A 683 -11.35 6.58 22.20
CA GLU A 683 -11.41 6.07 23.58
C GLU A 683 -11.68 4.56 23.63
N SER A 684 -12.76 4.12 22.98
CA SER A 684 -13.11 2.70 22.84
C SER A 684 -13.52 2.38 21.42
N THR A 685 -12.93 1.32 20.85
CA THR A 685 -13.03 0.95 19.44
C THR A 685 -13.89 -0.29 19.19
N ALA A 686 -14.37 -0.44 17.97
CA ALA A 686 -15.05 -1.63 17.47
C ALA A 686 -14.22 -2.38 16.43
N ALA A 687 -14.43 -3.69 16.36
CA ALA A 687 -13.78 -4.55 15.39
C ALA A 687 -14.31 -4.27 13.97
N VAL A 688 -13.42 -4.13 12.98
CA VAL A 688 -13.80 -3.91 11.57
C VAL A 688 -14.57 -5.12 11.02
N HIS A 689 -15.63 -4.88 10.26
CA HIS A 689 -16.53 -5.91 9.73
C HIS A 689 -16.02 -6.48 8.41
N PRO A 690 -15.46 -7.71 8.37
CA PRO A 690 -14.97 -8.29 7.13
C PRO A 690 -16.14 -8.68 6.20
N LEU A 691 -15.85 -8.88 4.93
CA LEU A 691 -16.80 -9.48 3.97
C LEU A 691 -16.92 -11.00 4.19
N ASP A 692 -15.83 -11.63 4.65
CA ASP A 692 -15.79 -13.06 4.95
C ASP A 692 -16.33 -13.31 6.37
N VAL A 693 -17.09 -14.40 6.57
CA VAL A 693 -17.72 -14.71 7.88
C VAL A 693 -16.66 -15.03 8.94
N LEU A 694 -16.66 -14.28 10.04
CA LEU A 694 -15.79 -14.55 11.18
C LEU A 694 -16.21 -15.85 11.90
N PRO A 695 -15.26 -16.75 12.25
CA PRO A 695 -15.54 -17.89 13.10
C PRO A 695 -16.04 -17.41 14.47
N GLN A 696 -17.23 -17.87 14.85
CA GLN A 696 -17.72 -17.64 16.21
C GLN A 696 -16.85 -18.40 17.22
N PRO A 697 -16.55 -17.83 18.40
CA PRO A 697 -15.94 -18.61 19.47
C PRO A 697 -16.88 -19.78 19.81
N PRO A 698 -16.35 -20.98 20.11
CA PRO A 698 -17.20 -22.09 20.52
C PRO A 698 -17.99 -21.65 21.76
N ARG A 699 -19.33 -21.77 21.71
CA ARG A 699 -20.17 -21.48 22.87
C ARG A 699 -19.62 -22.28 24.04
N ARG A 700 -19.26 -21.61 25.14
CA ARG A 700 -18.82 -22.29 26.37
C ARG A 700 -20.02 -23.06 26.93
N GLY A 701 -20.14 -24.31 26.52
CA GLY A 701 -21.03 -25.28 27.14
C GLY A 701 -20.60 -25.45 28.59
N TRP A 702 -21.38 -24.89 29.50
CA TRP A 702 -21.19 -25.08 30.93
C TRP A 702 -21.49 -26.53 31.29
N LEU A 703 -20.45 -27.38 31.23
CA LEU A 703 -20.46 -28.76 31.73
C LEU A 703 -20.43 -28.84 33.27
N PHE A 704 -21.24 -28.00 33.92
CA PHE A 704 -21.62 -28.13 35.33
C PHE A 704 -23.03 -27.59 35.53
N GLY A 705 -23.99 -28.51 35.64
CA GLY A 705 -25.36 -28.17 36.01
C GLY A 705 -25.47 -27.90 37.51
N CYS A 706 -25.55 -26.64 37.89
CA CYS A 706 -26.10 -26.20 39.17
C CYS A 706 -27.22 -25.20 38.88
N HIS A 707 -28.46 -25.53 39.25
CA HIS A 707 -29.56 -24.57 39.22
C HIS A 707 -29.32 -23.47 40.26
N GLY A 708 -29.33 -22.22 39.80
CA GLY A 708 -29.26 -21.02 40.64
C GLY A 708 -29.56 -19.80 39.77
N GLY A 709 -30.77 -19.24 39.89
CA GLY A 709 -31.25 -18.19 38.99
C GLY A 709 -30.57 -16.83 39.24
N GLY A 710 -30.35 -16.10 38.14
CA GLY A 710 -29.86 -14.72 38.13
C GLY A 710 -29.80 -14.24 36.67
N GLY A 711 -30.66 -13.28 36.31
CA GLY A 711 -30.80 -12.82 34.93
C GLY A 711 -29.66 -11.92 34.46
N GLY A 712 -29.42 -11.92 33.15
CA GLY A 712 -28.51 -11.03 32.45
C GLY A 712 -28.73 -11.19 30.94
N GLU A 713 -29.40 -10.23 30.32
CA GLU A 713 -29.72 -10.23 28.89
C GLU A 713 -28.48 -9.91 28.05
N ASP A 714 -28.13 -10.82 27.15
CA ASP A 714 -27.17 -10.61 26.04
C ASP A 714 -27.66 -11.46 24.85
N ASP A 715 -28.73 -11.04 24.20
CA ASP A 715 -29.16 -11.59 22.90
C ASP A 715 -29.66 -10.47 21.98
N TRP A 716 -29.01 -10.32 20.83
CA TRP A 716 -29.39 -9.37 19.78
C TRP A 716 -29.61 -10.14 18.48
N SER A 717 -30.82 -10.65 18.32
CA SER A 717 -31.36 -11.12 17.04
C SER A 717 -32.37 -10.10 16.50
N GLU A 718 -31.91 -9.07 15.80
CA GLU A 718 -32.81 -8.25 14.97
C GLU A 718 -33.10 -8.99 13.66
N ALA A 719 -34.26 -9.65 13.61
CA ALA A 719 -34.91 -10.05 12.37
C ALA A 719 -36.06 -9.05 12.08
N PRO A 720 -36.22 -8.57 10.84
CA PRO A 720 -37.31 -7.66 10.51
C PRO A 720 -38.66 -8.41 10.51
N ALA A 721 -39.62 -7.93 11.30
CA ALA A 721 -40.97 -8.47 11.31
C ALA A 721 -41.85 -7.81 10.23
N GLY A 722 -42.61 -8.62 9.47
CA GLY A 722 -43.73 -8.13 8.65
C GLY A 722 -43.76 -8.67 7.22
N GLY A 723 -44.39 -9.84 7.03
CA GLY A 723 -44.72 -10.42 5.72
C GLY A 723 -45.51 -11.71 5.91
N GLU A 724 -46.76 -11.74 5.45
CA GLU A 724 -47.73 -12.80 5.79
C GLU A 724 -47.51 -14.14 5.07
N ALA A 725 -48.19 -15.17 5.57
CA ALA A 725 -47.96 -16.57 5.25
C ALA A 725 -48.49 -17.02 3.87
N GLY A 726 -47.80 -18.02 3.30
CA GLY A 726 -48.29 -18.85 2.19
C GLY A 726 -47.64 -20.23 2.25
N MET A 727 -48.40 -21.27 2.61
CA MET A 727 -47.92 -22.66 2.64
C MET A 727 -47.71 -23.22 1.22
N GLY A 728 -46.70 -24.06 1.04
CA GLY A 728 -46.47 -24.81 -0.19
C GLY A 728 -45.29 -25.78 -0.06
N GLU A 729 -45.58 -27.04 0.25
CA GLU A 729 -44.58 -28.12 0.32
C GLU A 729 -44.02 -28.44 -1.07
N THR A 730 -42.76 -28.89 -1.16
CA THR A 730 -42.35 -29.96 -2.10
C THR A 730 -40.99 -30.55 -1.73
N HIS A 731 -40.82 -31.85 -1.99
CA HIS A 731 -39.62 -32.66 -1.75
C HIS A 731 -38.47 -32.35 -2.72
N GLY A 732 -37.23 -32.79 -2.40
CA GLY A 732 -36.20 -33.00 -3.43
C GLY A 732 -34.74 -33.10 -2.96
N ASP A 733 -34.36 -34.26 -2.42
CA ASP A 733 -33.05 -34.93 -2.45
C ASP A 733 -31.72 -34.13 -2.51
N MET A 734 -30.90 -34.31 -1.46
CA MET A 734 -29.44 -34.29 -1.57
C MET A 734 -28.91 -35.69 -1.94
N PRO A 735 -27.72 -35.77 -2.55
CA PRO A 735 -26.79 -36.86 -2.29
C PRO A 735 -25.52 -36.36 -1.58
N GLU A 736 -25.23 -36.95 -0.42
CA GLU A 736 -23.91 -36.92 0.20
C GLU A 736 -22.87 -37.61 -0.71
N LEU A 737 -21.59 -37.24 -0.57
CA LEU A 737 -20.45 -38.16 -0.72
C LEU A 737 -19.14 -37.50 -0.25
N TRP A 738 -18.80 -37.74 1.02
CA TRP A 738 -17.40 -37.81 1.46
C TRP A 738 -16.91 -39.25 1.34
N PRO A 739 -15.59 -39.47 1.16
CA PRO A 739 -14.95 -40.31 2.16
C PRO A 739 -13.66 -39.72 2.73
N SER A 740 -13.47 -39.98 4.02
CA SER A 740 -12.27 -39.71 4.82
C SER A 740 -11.12 -40.68 4.50
N GLY A 741 -9.88 -40.29 4.84
CA GLY A 741 -8.71 -41.14 4.52
C GLY A 741 -7.35 -40.69 5.08
N VAL A 742 -7.26 -40.54 6.41
CA VAL A 742 -6.02 -40.44 7.24
C VAL A 742 -5.15 -39.19 7.07
#